data_AF-A0A8H5QSI4-F1
#
_entry.id   AF-A0A8H5QSI4-F1
#
_cell.length_a   1.000
_cell.length_b   1.000
_cell.length_c   1.000
_cell.angle_alpha   90.00
_cell.angle_beta   90.00
_cell.angle_gamma   90.00
#
_symmetry.space_group_name_H-M   'P 1'
#
loop_
_entity.id
_entity.type
_entity.pdbx_description
1 polymer ?
#
loop_
_entity_poly.entity_id
_entity_poly.type
_entity_poly.pdbx_seq_one_letter_code
_entity_poly.pdbx_strand_id
1 'polypeptide(L)'
;MSGTLGVVPDLSPSSVAVIRAHRNSQGQVVRLSAIDQIAPRDYISTCLFFRHSPDADKQQIFLALYRALLVTVNDIPELTCCVQKRVDSSREEVELVFDSARGVEIYYKDYNSPQLSGLWTYGNFDQLEEEHFPHSKIPRGLVFGPSSKLKDNVKLPSLVVQASFIPGGLIIGSQLHHVAGDGQCNFMLWSIIGSHFAAATCEPSIQQRSPVQLLDRHDIVKGDLNTTLEEFPHWKLAEDDARFLNPTQYDSDEVFESATYFIPADKIAQLKTRILSTMPSTTKVGTVTALCAFLWRHVVLARGIDCRKYPEAKLAITVDARTRMKSPAIPSTYWGNFSEPNAVAQLPVASLQESSTLSSSSRHCKSTIYARATLNVNRAIAAVDDKAVRRLVGLLNQMPKSTTLTWNANRYPGPDMLIVCIQHHKYNDINFGKDIGYPLATRITVGDTEDKPDGRCLILPPRRVDSRGLEILLQICAYLSRKLPPEELKPLEYEAKWENAWELHWEIEFYEAGGKNSVDDDNPPVYSDWCVFVDVSSSSTPPAGYEEFLGLVATDQGSEPTRVRTEFPPVRDIPGDTGHQDVAQLAKTWLQTCKECHDCGSSSENGWYPKRIIHVGDDQQSPRLVISENERPEGSYAALSHCWGEDPKFLMLTSDNLLEFCKEIHMQTLPASFRDAIVTCRRIGIPYIWIDSLCILQSGLGSHEDWLSHSEDMHLVYHNCALNVSIDVSENPHGGAFRSRNPTYLQDCYVWSPFYALPYSSSRNEHNTGDSIEKPNLWNICAIFTAEDFSWARVDLPLSNRAWVFQERLLSPRTLHFGSDRISWECGGSRNLNEYLPKGISDDRWSGFDCLAQNAFSVREKADLFTYYYDLVFPYTNRQLSHPDEDKLVAFAAVARRCISWFGSDYCAGIFRSTMPHGLLWEMSAVGKLGRSKVYRAPSWSWASLDCRVRFDILPDEGTVLADVIDVAVELVDPNNQFGHVKSASLILTRPLVASEALVLKDASDEELVAEGRPGRVGYQNIQTILRHTFGISADTEDLWKEGESKAWLLSQKNMYLLAVLEMPNKPISKKPHTYGLLVQKNDDETFTRAGSWESGPGFVSKHADATCQFTLETITIV
;
A
#
# COMPACT_ATOMS: atom_id res chain seq x y z
N MET A 1 -62.11 -8.62 14.81
CA MET A 1 -62.13 -7.15 14.73
C MET A 1 -62.51 -6.75 13.30
N SER A 2 -63.75 -6.35 13.07
CA SER A 2 -64.23 -5.76 11.81
C SER A 2 -64.58 -4.30 12.10
N GLY A 3 -63.61 -3.40 11.98
CA GLY A 3 -63.85 -2.02 12.40
C GLY A 3 -62.63 -1.12 12.37
N THR A 4 -61.85 -1.20 11.29
CA THR A 4 -60.97 -0.16 10.70
C THR A 4 -60.04 -0.87 9.70
N LEU A 5 -60.60 -1.38 8.60
CA LEU A 5 -59.84 -1.50 7.37
C LEU A 5 -59.60 -0.06 6.90
N GLY A 6 -58.55 0.57 7.44
CA GLY A 6 -58.13 1.91 7.07
C GLY A 6 -57.90 1.95 5.57
N VAL A 7 -58.44 2.98 4.93
CA VAL A 7 -58.22 3.37 3.54
C VAL A 7 -56.76 3.06 3.14
N VAL A 8 -56.57 2.31 2.06
CA VAL A 8 -55.24 2.11 1.45
C VAL A 8 -54.64 3.49 1.24
N PRO A 9 -53.50 3.83 1.87
CA PRO A 9 -52.90 5.14 1.65
C PRO A 9 -52.62 5.28 0.16
N ASP A 10 -52.92 6.43 -0.44
CA ASP A 10 -52.36 6.77 -1.75
C ASP A 10 -50.84 6.86 -1.58
N LEU A 11 -50.13 5.81 -1.99
CA LEU A 11 -48.70 5.65 -1.73
C LEU A 11 -47.93 6.51 -2.73
N SER A 12 -47.73 7.78 -2.38
CA SER A 12 -46.71 8.60 -3.01
C SER A 12 -45.32 7.95 -2.84
N PRO A 13 -44.34 8.25 -3.70
CA PRO A 13 -43.02 7.60 -3.65
C PRO A 13 -42.26 7.72 -2.31
N SER A 14 -42.68 8.65 -1.44
CA SER A 14 -42.24 8.75 -0.05
C SER A 14 -43.45 9.00 0.84
N SER A 15 -43.86 8.01 1.64
CA SER A 15 -44.98 8.15 2.58
C SER A 15 -44.70 7.50 3.94
N VAL A 16 -45.42 7.92 4.97
CA VAL A 16 -45.35 7.34 6.32
C VAL A 16 -46.76 6.97 6.80
N ALA A 17 -46.88 5.81 7.44
CA ALA A 17 -48.06 5.42 8.18
C ALA A 17 -47.70 5.17 9.65
N VAL A 18 -48.69 5.32 10.54
CA VAL A 18 -48.50 5.15 11.99
C VAL A 18 -49.50 4.13 12.51
N ILE A 19 -49.00 3.02 13.06
CA ILE A 19 -49.81 2.01 13.74
C ILE A 19 -49.87 2.36 15.22
N ARG A 20 -51.05 2.75 15.67
CA ARG A 20 -51.27 3.31 17.02
C ARG A 20 -51.73 2.23 18.00
N ALA A 21 -51.44 2.46 19.27
CA ALA A 21 -51.98 1.66 20.36
C ALA A 21 -53.52 1.72 20.41
N HIS A 22 -54.14 0.74 21.06
CA HIS A 22 -55.57 0.79 21.34
C HIS A 22 -55.91 2.02 22.21
N ARG A 23 -57.00 2.74 21.92
CA ARG A 23 -57.35 4.00 22.62
C ARG A 23 -57.43 3.84 24.15
N ASN A 24 -57.89 2.67 24.62
CA ASN A 24 -57.99 2.36 26.05
C ASN A 24 -56.63 2.19 26.75
N SER A 25 -55.54 2.09 26.00
CA SER A 25 -54.19 1.97 26.54
C SER A 25 -53.51 3.34 26.74
N GLN A 26 -54.12 4.45 26.32
CA GLN A 26 -53.53 5.79 26.47
C GLN A 26 -53.05 6.04 27.90
N GLY A 27 -51.77 6.42 28.03
CA GLY A 27 -51.17 6.76 29.31
C GLY A 27 -50.87 5.57 30.23
N GLN A 28 -51.17 4.34 29.80
CA GLN A 28 -50.65 3.14 30.48
C GLN A 28 -49.13 3.12 30.35
N VAL A 29 -48.47 2.67 31.42
CA VAL A 29 -47.02 2.63 31.54
C VAL A 29 -46.58 1.20 31.74
N VAL A 30 -45.60 0.76 30.96
CA VAL A 30 -44.83 -0.47 31.24
C VAL A 30 -43.58 -0.04 31.99
N ARG A 31 -43.56 -0.40 33.28
CA ARG A 31 -42.38 -0.17 34.12
C ARG A 31 -41.30 -1.16 33.73
N LEU A 32 -40.10 -0.63 33.53
CA LEU A 32 -38.95 -1.38 33.08
C LEU A 32 -38.21 -2.03 34.27
N SER A 33 -37.61 -3.20 34.02
CA SER A 33 -36.75 -3.89 34.99
C SER A 33 -35.43 -3.15 35.19
N ALA A 34 -34.68 -3.46 36.25
CA ALA A 34 -33.33 -2.91 36.42
C ALA A 34 -32.40 -3.23 35.23
N ILE A 35 -32.58 -4.38 34.57
CA ILE A 35 -31.79 -4.79 33.40
C ILE A 35 -32.15 -3.94 32.17
N ASP A 36 -33.43 -3.68 31.94
CA ASP A 36 -33.87 -2.75 30.90
C ASP A 36 -33.31 -1.34 31.15
N GLN A 37 -33.25 -0.92 32.41
CA GLN A 37 -32.73 0.39 32.79
C GLN A 37 -31.23 0.54 32.53
N ILE A 38 -30.44 -0.53 32.44
CA ILE A 38 -29.03 -0.42 32.04
C ILE A 38 -28.80 -0.63 30.54
N ALA A 39 -29.84 -0.92 29.75
CA ALA A 39 -29.68 -1.02 28.30
C ALA A 39 -29.29 0.34 27.66
N PRO A 40 -28.52 0.34 26.54
CA PRO A 40 -28.20 1.55 25.80
C PRO A 40 -29.44 2.41 25.51
N ARG A 41 -29.30 3.73 25.65
CA ARG A 41 -30.38 4.69 25.33
C ARG A 41 -30.42 5.01 23.83
N ASP A 42 -30.41 3.97 23.00
CA ASP A 42 -30.31 4.05 21.54
C ASP A 42 -31.05 2.87 20.86
N TYR A 43 -31.04 2.81 19.54
CA TYR A 43 -31.75 1.84 18.72
C TYR A 43 -30.87 0.68 18.23
N ILE A 44 -31.39 -0.55 18.33
CA ILE A 44 -30.92 -1.68 17.54
C ILE A 44 -31.47 -1.51 16.13
N SER A 45 -30.59 -1.34 15.15
CA SER A 45 -30.94 -1.11 13.75
C SER A 45 -30.70 -2.40 12.95
N THR A 46 -31.67 -2.84 12.16
CA THR A 46 -31.62 -4.10 11.39
C THR A 46 -32.05 -3.87 9.94
N CYS A 47 -31.26 -4.29 8.97
CA CYS A 47 -31.61 -4.33 7.56
C CYS A 47 -31.75 -5.79 7.10
N LEU A 48 -32.89 -6.10 6.47
CA LEU A 48 -33.14 -7.35 5.75
C LEU A 48 -33.19 -7.07 4.24
N PHE A 49 -32.47 -7.86 3.46
CA PHE A 49 -32.30 -7.67 2.01
C PHE A 49 -33.09 -8.71 1.22
N PHE A 50 -33.99 -8.27 0.35
CA PHE A 50 -34.84 -9.13 -0.48
C PHE A 50 -34.71 -8.77 -1.95
N ARG A 51 -34.61 -9.79 -2.80
CA ARG A 51 -34.77 -9.61 -4.25
C ARG A 51 -36.27 -9.58 -4.58
N HIS A 52 -36.67 -8.73 -5.51
CA HIS A 52 -38.02 -8.74 -6.07
C HIS A 52 -37.96 -8.61 -7.60
N SER A 53 -39.00 -9.10 -8.30
CA SER A 53 -39.10 -8.95 -9.76
C SER A 53 -39.26 -7.46 -10.16
N PRO A 54 -38.79 -7.02 -11.34
CA PRO A 54 -39.10 -5.70 -11.89
C PRO A 54 -40.61 -5.41 -11.94
N ASP A 55 -41.43 -6.43 -12.16
CA ASP A 55 -42.90 -6.35 -12.21
C ASP A 55 -43.56 -6.53 -10.83
N ALA A 56 -42.79 -6.60 -9.75
CA ALA A 56 -43.33 -6.78 -8.42
C ALA A 56 -44.20 -5.59 -8.01
N ASP A 57 -45.40 -5.87 -7.49
CA ASP A 57 -46.29 -4.84 -6.96
C ASP A 57 -45.76 -4.37 -5.60
N LYS A 58 -44.92 -3.33 -5.64
CA LYS A 58 -44.30 -2.70 -4.47
C LYS A 58 -45.33 -2.23 -3.45
N GLN A 59 -46.49 -1.75 -3.91
CA GLN A 59 -47.55 -1.30 -3.04
C GLN A 59 -48.19 -2.48 -2.29
N GLN A 60 -48.44 -3.61 -2.97
CA GLN A 60 -48.92 -4.82 -2.30
C GLN A 60 -47.91 -5.38 -1.30
N ILE A 61 -46.62 -5.40 -1.65
CA ILE A 61 -45.56 -5.83 -0.73
C ILE A 61 -45.55 -4.94 0.53
N PHE A 62 -45.63 -3.61 0.36
CA PHE A 62 -45.71 -2.69 1.48
C PHE A 62 -46.99 -2.88 2.31
N LEU A 63 -48.14 -3.06 1.67
CA LEU A 63 -49.42 -3.31 2.36
C LEU A 63 -49.40 -4.63 3.13
N ALA A 64 -48.75 -5.68 2.62
CA ALA A 64 -48.54 -6.93 3.33
C ALA A 64 -47.69 -6.71 4.59
N LEU A 65 -46.60 -5.95 4.49
CA LEU A 65 -45.77 -5.57 5.65
C LEU A 65 -46.55 -4.74 6.67
N TYR A 66 -47.32 -3.76 6.22
CA TYR A 66 -48.18 -2.94 7.08
C TYR A 66 -49.21 -3.79 7.83
N ARG A 67 -49.89 -4.72 7.14
CA ARG A 67 -50.84 -5.66 7.75
C ARG A 67 -50.14 -6.60 8.73
N ALA A 68 -48.95 -7.10 8.40
CA ALA A 68 -48.16 -7.95 9.28
C ALA A 68 -47.82 -7.22 10.59
N LEU A 69 -47.37 -5.97 10.50
CA LEU A 69 -47.10 -5.14 11.68
C LEU A 69 -48.37 -4.84 12.49
N LEU A 70 -49.51 -4.59 11.83
CA LEU A 70 -50.78 -4.36 12.50
C LEU A 70 -51.20 -5.56 13.36
N VAL A 71 -50.97 -6.79 12.86
CA VAL A 71 -51.21 -8.02 13.63
C VAL A 71 -50.15 -8.19 14.73
N THR A 72 -48.88 -7.95 14.40
CA THR A 72 -47.74 -8.06 15.34
C THR A 72 -47.94 -7.16 16.57
N VAL A 73 -48.50 -5.96 16.42
CA VAL A 73 -48.83 -5.07 17.53
C VAL A 73 -49.86 -5.65 18.49
N ASN A 74 -50.75 -6.53 18.05
CA ASN A 74 -51.67 -7.22 18.97
C ASN A 74 -50.95 -8.29 19.79
N ASP A 75 -49.93 -8.94 19.20
CA ASP A 75 -49.10 -9.91 19.87
C ASP A 75 -48.11 -9.26 20.85
N ILE A 76 -47.61 -8.07 20.49
CA ILE A 76 -46.64 -7.30 21.26
C ILE A 76 -47.09 -5.83 21.31
N PRO A 77 -48.07 -5.49 22.18
CA PRO A 77 -48.60 -4.13 22.27
C PRO A 77 -47.53 -3.08 22.59
N GLU A 78 -46.50 -3.46 23.35
CA GLU A 78 -45.40 -2.58 23.76
C GLU A 78 -44.60 -1.98 22.60
N LEU A 79 -44.71 -2.53 21.38
CA LEU A 79 -44.14 -1.93 20.17
C LEU A 79 -44.74 -0.56 19.85
N THR A 80 -45.98 -0.30 20.26
CA THR A 80 -46.66 0.99 20.07
C THR A 80 -46.36 1.99 21.18
N CYS A 81 -45.60 1.60 22.21
CA CYS A 81 -45.16 2.52 23.24
C CYS A 81 -44.13 3.51 22.69
N CYS A 82 -43.93 4.57 23.46
CA CYS A 82 -42.77 5.43 23.35
C CYS A 82 -41.88 5.28 24.59
N VAL A 83 -40.57 5.32 24.39
CA VAL A 83 -39.59 5.49 25.45
C VAL A 83 -39.59 6.95 25.90
N GLN A 84 -39.72 7.17 27.20
CA GLN A 84 -39.59 8.50 27.80
C GLN A 84 -38.83 8.43 29.12
N LYS A 85 -38.23 9.56 29.51
CA LYS A 85 -37.71 9.72 30.88
C LYS A 85 -38.87 9.81 31.86
N ARG A 86 -38.72 9.14 33.00
CA ARG A 86 -39.71 9.12 34.06
C ARG A 86 -39.63 10.41 34.89
N VAL A 87 -40.74 11.15 34.94
CA VAL A 87 -40.78 12.50 35.54
C VAL A 87 -40.63 12.47 37.07
N ASP A 88 -41.09 11.40 37.73
CA ASP A 88 -41.06 11.23 39.19
C ASP A 88 -39.84 10.43 39.69
N SER A 89 -38.86 10.13 38.83
CA SER A 89 -37.67 9.37 39.21
C SER A 89 -36.45 10.26 39.42
N SER A 90 -35.89 10.24 40.63
CA SER A 90 -34.58 10.86 40.92
C SER A 90 -33.40 10.04 40.36
N ARG A 91 -33.66 8.86 39.79
CA ARG A 91 -32.66 7.88 39.33
C ARG A 91 -32.45 7.87 37.81
N GLU A 92 -32.96 8.88 37.09
CA GLU A 92 -32.90 8.95 35.62
C GLU A 92 -33.52 7.75 34.88
N GLU A 93 -34.49 7.09 35.52
CA GLU A 93 -35.16 5.93 34.94
C GLU A 93 -35.97 6.33 33.69
N VAL A 94 -36.07 5.38 32.76
CA VAL A 94 -36.95 5.49 31.59
C VAL A 94 -38.10 4.50 31.70
N GLU A 95 -39.17 4.73 30.95
CA GLU A 95 -40.35 3.88 30.92
C GLU A 95 -40.94 3.83 29.52
N LEU A 96 -41.73 2.79 29.25
CA LEU A 96 -42.49 2.69 28.00
C LEU A 96 -43.91 3.18 28.26
N VAL A 97 -44.36 4.20 27.52
CA VAL A 97 -45.69 4.76 27.68
C VAL A 97 -46.48 4.61 26.39
N PHE A 98 -47.70 4.11 26.53
CA PHE A 98 -48.66 4.05 25.45
C PHE A 98 -49.17 5.46 25.14
N ASP A 99 -48.88 5.95 23.94
CA ASP A 99 -49.31 7.26 23.47
C ASP A 99 -50.06 7.12 22.15
N SER A 100 -51.37 7.32 22.18
CA SER A 100 -52.29 7.30 21.05
C SER A 100 -52.00 8.37 20.01
N ALA A 101 -51.24 9.43 20.35
CA ALA A 101 -50.73 10.41 19.39
C ALA A 101 -49.47 9.91 18.67
N ARG A 102 -48.82 8.84 19.14
CA ARG A 102 -47.63 8.21 18.54
C ARG A 102 -47.87 6.71 18.33
N GLY A 103 -46.87 5.95 17.88
CA GLY A 103 -47.00 4.52 17.61
C GLY A 103 -45.83 3.96 16.81
N VAL A 104 -46.01 2.78 16.22
CA VAL A 104 -45.04 2.23 15.26
C VAL A 104 -45.13 3.03 13.97
N GLU A 105 -44.04 3.69 13.61
CA GLU A 105 -43.93 4.39 12.33
C GLU A 105 -43.42 3.44 11.26
N ILE A 106 -44.11 3.38 10.12
CA ILE A 106 -43.71 2.60 8.96
C ILE A 106 -43.62 3.48 7.72
N TYR A 107 -42.42 3.55 7.15
CA TYR A 107 -42.09 4.37 6.00
C TYR A 107 -42.06 3.55 4.70
N TYR A 108 -42.61 4.10 3.63
CA TYR A 108 -42.48 3.62 2.26
C TYR A 108 -41.57 4.56 1.48
N LYS A 109 -40.51 4.04 0.88
CA LYS A 109 -39.57 4.77 0.02
C LYS A 109 -39.35 4.00 -1.27
N ASP A 110 -39.68 4.59 -2.41
CA ASP A 110 -39.35 4.02 -3.73
C ASP A 110 -38.27 4.83 -4.43
N TYR A 111 -37.02 4.40 -4.28
CA TYR A 111 -35.86 5.00 -4.92
C TYR A 111 -35.79 4.71 -6.43
N ASN A 112 -36.70 3.91 -6.98
CA ASN A 112 -36.87 3.79 -8.42
C ASN A 112 -37.72 4.90 -9.02
N SER A 113 -38.41 5.69 -8.18
CA SER A 113 -39.25 6.78 -8.64
C SER A 113 -38.40 7.96 -9.13
N PRO A 114 -38.87 8.74 -10.14
CA PRO A 114 -38.18 9.94 -10.57
C PRO A 114 -37.88 10.94 -9.44
N GLN A 115 -38.74 10.98 -8.41
CA GLN A 115 -38.63 11.91 -7.29
C GLN A 115 -37.50 11.56 -6.31
N LEU A 116 -37.17 10.28 -6.15
CA LEU A 116 -36.19 9.82 -5.15
C LEU A 116 -34.94 9.18 -5.76
N SER A 117 -34.96 8.85 -7.05
CA SER A 117 -33.83 8.17 -7.74
C SER A 117 -32.48 8.85 -7.55
N GLY A 118 -32.44 10.18 -7.54
CA GLY A 118 -31.19 10.95 -7.31
C GLY A 118 -30.62 10.83 -5.89
N LEU A 119 -31.38 10.33 -4.90
CA LEU A 119 -30.89 10.13 -3.53
C LEU A 119 -30.19 8.78 -3.35
N TRP A 120 -30.48 7.80 -4.19
CA TRP A 120 -29.89 6.46 -4.10
C TRP A 120 -28.75 6.31 -5.12
N THR A 121 -27.52 6.46 -4.65
CA THR A 121 -26.29 6.40 -5.49
C THR A 121 -25.46 5.13 -5.26
N TYR A 122 -25.97 4.18 -4.46
CA TYR A 122 -25.21 3.05 -3.93
C TYR A 122 -25.29 1.77 -4.78
N GLY A 123 -25.73 1.90 -6.04
CA GLY A 123 -25.86 0.79 -6.98
C GLY A 123 -27.21 0.08 -6.95
N ASN A 124 -27.35 -0.99 -7.74
CA ASN A 124 -28.53 -1.84 -7.76
C ASN A 124 -28.37 -3.05 -6.81
N PHE A 125 -29.44 -3.82 -6.64
CA PHE A 125 -29.46 -4.97 -5.74
C PHE A 125 -28.45 -6.06 -6.12
N ASP A 126 -28.22 -6.30 -7.42
CA ASP A 126 -27.26 -7.30 -7.89
C ASP A 126 -25.82 -6.88 -7.53
N GLN A 127 -25.48 -5.60 -7.70
CA GLN A 127 -24.20 -5.03 -7.27
C GLN A 127 -24.02 -5.13 -5.75
N LEU A 128 -25.08 -4.85 -4.97
CA LEU A 128 -25.02 -5.04 -3.52
C LEU A 128 -24.84 -6.52 -3.15
N GLU A 129 -25.44 -7.45 -3.87
CA GLU A 129 -25.27 -8.89 -3.61
C GLU A 129 -23.84 -9.36 -3.94
N GLU A 130 -23.31 -8.92 -5.08
CA GLU A 130 -21.94 -9.18 -5.55
C GLU A 130 -20.91 -8.64 -4.55
N GLU A 131 -21.14 -7.45 -4.01
CA GLU A 131 -20.27 -6.83 -3.00
C GLU A 131 -20.58 -7.30 -1.56
N HIS A 132 -21.41 -8.32 -1.39
CA HIS A 132 -21.75 -8.88 -0.08
C HIS A 132 -22.40 -7.87 0.89
N PHE A 133 -23.25 -6.98 0.39
CA PHE A 133 -24.05 -6.02 1.16
C PHE A 133 -23.21 -5.21 2.16
N PRO A 134 -22.23 -4.42 1.70
CA PRO A 134 -21.28 -3.75 2.58
C PRO A 134 -21.97 -2.66 3.41
N HIS A 135 -21.56 -2.50 4.67
CA HIS A 135 -22.17 -1.53 5.58
C HIS A 135 -22.02 -0.08 5.10
N SER A 136 -20.93 0.22 4.38
CA SER A 136 -20.67 1.53 3.75
C SER A 136 -21.71 1.92 2.69
N LYS A 137 -22.43 0.95 2.11
CA LYS A 137 -23.49 1.19 1.11
C LYS A 137 -24.91 1.12 1.69
N ILE A 138 -25.03 1.17 3.02
CA ILE A 138 -26.30 1.12 3.74
C ILE A 138 -26.44 2.41 4.58
N PRO A 139 -26.64 3.57 3.93
CA PRO A 139 -26.66 4.86 4.61
C PRO A 139 -27.86 4.97 5.55
N ARG A 140 -27.61 5.23 6.85
CA ARG A 140 -28.68 5.19 7.86
C ARG A 140 -29.84 6.11 7.54
N GLY A 141 -29.56 7.34 7.07
CA GLY A 141 -30.57 8.34 6.75
C GLY A 141 -31.50 8.00 5.57
N LEU A 142 -31.14 7.02 4.75
CA LEU A 142 -31.98 6.58 3.63
C LEU A 142 -32.72 5.27 3.89
N VAL A 143 -32.27 4.44 4.82
CA VAL A 143 -32.84 3.10 5.05
C VAL A 143 -33.54 2.94 6.41
N PHE A 144 -33.21 3.80 7.37
CA PHE A 144 -33.91 3.88 8.64
C PHE A 144 -34.61 5.24 8.71
N GLY A 145 -35.83 5.27 9.26
CA GLY A 145 -36.56 6.52 9.47
C GLY A 145 -35.79 7.52 10.34
N PRO A 146 -36.37 8.70 10.63
CA PRO A 146 -35.67 9.75 11.37
C PRO A 146 -35.18 9.26 12.74
N SER A 147 -33.87 9.40 12.97
CA SER A 147 -33.23 9.09 14.27
C SER A 147 -33.32 10.30 15.20
N SER A 148 -33.71 10.09 16.46
CA SER A 148 -33.81 11.13 17.49
C SER A 148 -33.18 10.66 18.80
N LYS A 149 -32.47 11.56 19.48
CA LYS A 149 -31.86 11.29 20.80
C LYS A 149 -32.85 11.55 21.92
N LEU A 150 -32.79 10.73 22.97
CA LEU A 150 -33.63 10.89 24.14
C LEU A 150 -33.25 12.17 24.89
N LYS A 151 -34.18 13.12 24.98
CA LYS A 151 -34.04 14.37 25.73
C LYS A 151 -35.20 14.51 26.72
N ASP A 152 -35.09 15.45 27.64
CA ASP A 152 -36.21 15.76 28.55
C ASP A 152 -37.44 16.15 27.73
N ASN A 153 -38.60 15.63 28.12
CA ASN A 153 -39.90 15.83 27.46
C ASN A 153 -40.00 15.31 26.01
N VAL A 154 -39.02 14.53 25.53
CA VAL A 154 -39.08 13.88 24.21
C VAL A 154 -39.49 12.41 24.39
N LYS A 155 -40.49 11.99 23.62
CA LYS A 155 -40.95 10.60 23.54
C LYS A 155 -40.42 9.97 22.26
N LEU A 156 -39.65 8.90 22.37
CA LEU A 156 -39.10 8.19 21.21
C LEU A 156 -39.94 6.95 20.90
N PRO A 157 -40.31 6.65 19.65
CA PRO A 157 -41.06 5.43 19.33
C PRO A 157 -40.25 4.18 19.71
N SER A 158 -40.89 3.16 20.28
CA SER A 158 -40.22 1.89 20.57
C SER A 158 -39.73 1.20 19.30
N LEU A 159 -40.50 1.29 18.19
CA LEU A 159 -40.17 0.67 16.91
C LEU A 159 -40.44 1.63 15.75
N VAL A 160 -39.47 1.74 14.84
CA VAL A 160 -39.60 2.36 13.52
C VAL A 160 -39.25 1.32 12.46
N VAL A 161 -39.99 1.29 11.36
CA VAL A 161 -39.77 0.37 10.23
C VAL A 161 -39.78 1.17 8.92
N GLN A 162 -38.97 0.78 7.94
CA GLN A 162 -38.97 1.38 6.62
C GLN A 162 -38.78 0.31 5.55
N ALA A 163 -39.64 0.32 4.54
CA ALA A 163 -39.48 -0.43 3.30
C ALA A 163 -38.87 0.49 2.23
N SER A 164 -37.65 0.17 1.81
CA SER A 164 -36.87 0.93 0.83
C SER A 164 -36.71 0.11 -0.45
N PHE A 165 -37.50 0.43 -1.48
CA PHE A 165 -37.40 -0.19 -2.79
C PHE A 165 -36.30 0.49 -3.59
N ILE A 166 -35.29 -0.29 -3.96
CA ILE A 166 -34.11 0.13 -4.73
C ILE A 166 -34.15 -0.57 -6.10
N PRO A 167 -33.26 -0.22 -7.05
CA PRO A 167 -33.20 -0.94 -8.33
C PRO A 167 -32.93 -2.43 -8.12
N GLY A 168 -33.86 -3.28 -8.54
CA GLY A 168 -33.75 -4.75 -8.46
C GLY A 168 -34.04 -5.40 -7.10
N GLY A 169 -34.42 -4.63 -6.07
CA GLY A 169 -34.67 -5.22 -4.75
C GLY A 169 -35.24 -4.30 -3.68
N LEU A 170 -35.41 -4.87 -2.48
CA LEU A 170 -36.04 -4.26 -1.31
C LEU A 170 -35.13 -4.39 -0.09
N ILE A 171 -34.89 -3.29 0.59
CA ILE A 171 -34.28 -3.25 1.92
C ILE A 171 -35.37 -2.91 2.93
N ILE A 172 -35.63 -3.81 3.88
CA ILE A 172 -36.48 -3.51 5.02
C ILE A 172 -35.60 -3.17 6.22
N GLY A 173 -35.58 -1.90 6.60
CA GLY A 173 -34.88 -1.38 7.77
C GLY A 173 -35.82 -1.30 8.98
N SER A 174 -35.35 -1.66 10.17
CA SER A 174 -36.04 -1.38 11.44
C SER A 174 -35.12 -0.79 12.48
N GLN A 175 -35.68 -0.01 13.40
CA GLN A 175 -35.03 0.50 14.60
C GLN A 175 -35.89 0.15 15.82
N LEU A 176 -35.44 -0.81 16.63
CA LEU A 176 -36.05 -1.17 17.92
C LEU A 176 -35.25 -0.52 19.05
N HIS A 177 -35.88 0.30 19.89
CA HIS A 177 -35.17 0.96 20.97
C HIS A 177 -34.68 -0.08 22.00
N HIS A 178 -33.41 -0.05 22.37
CA HIS A 178 -32.78 -1.13 23.14
C HIS A 178 -33.37 -1.32 24.55
N VAL A 179 -33.94 -0.29 25.17
CA VAL A 179 -34.67 -0.42 26.44
C VAL A 179 -36.01 -1.15 26.29
N ALA A 180 -36.58 -1.19 25.08
CA ALA A 180 -37.78 -1.98 24.80
C ALA A 180 -37.45 -3.47 24.63
N GLY A 181 -36.27 -3.82 24.13
CA GLY A 181 -35.81 -5.20 24.05
C GLY A 181 -34.37 -5.35 23.54
N ASP A 182 -33.77 -6.51 23.84
CA ASP A 182 -32.43 -6.89 23.39
C ASP A 182 -32.45 -7.57 22.01
N GLY A 183 -31.29 -8.09 21.56
CA GLY A 183 -31.18 -8.79 20.28
C GLY A 183 -32.12 -9.99 20.12
N GLN A 184 -32.43 -10.70 21.22
CA GLN A 184 -33.39 -11.81 21.20
C GLN A 184 -34.82 -11.30 20.95
N CYS A 185 -35.22 -10.18 21.58
CA CYS A 185 -36.48 -9.51 21.25
C CYS A 185 -36.53 -9.07 19.78
N ASN A 186 -35.45 -8.52 19.25
CA ASN A 186 -35.37 -8.10 17.85
C ASN A 186 -35.51 -9.29 16.88
N PHE A 187 -34.91 -10.44 17.19
CA PHE A 187 -35.09 -11.66 16.38
C PHE A 187 -36.52 -12.22 16.45
N MET A 188 -37.12 -12.25 17.63
CA MET A 188 -38.52 -12.68 17.79
C MET A 188 -39.48 -11.76 17.04
N LEU A 189 -39.26 -10.44 17.11
CA LEU A 189 -40.02 -9.44 16.36
C LEU A 189 -40.04 -9.78 14.87
N TRP A 190 -38.88 -9.98 14.26
CA TRP A 190 -38.79 -10.28 12.84
C TRP A 190 -39.34 -11.66 12.47
N SER A 191 -39.19 -12.65 13.35
CA SER A 191 -39.77 -13.99 13.14
C SER A 191 -41.31 -13.95 13.11
N ILE A 192 -41.92 -13.09 13.95
CA ILE A 192 -43.36 -12.87 14.01
C ILE A 192 -43.83 -12.06 12.80
N ILE A 193 -43.13 -10.97 12.46
CA ILE A 193 -43.43 -10.16 11.27
C ILE A 193 -43.38 -11.02 10.01
N GLY A 194 -42.34 -11.84 9.83
CA GLY A 194 -42.20 -12.73 8.68
C GLY A 194 -43.36 -13.72 8.57
N SER A 195 -43.71 -14.38 9.69
CA SER A 195 -44.86 -15.28 9.76
C SER A 195 -46.18 -14.59 9.40
N HIS A 196 -46.43 -13.38 9.93
CA HIS A 196 -47.64 -12.61 9.64
C HIS A 196 -47.66 -12.05 8.22
N PHE A 197 -46.50 -11.68 7.67
CA PHE A 197 -46.37 -11.28 6.28
C PHE A 197 -46.71 -12.46 5.37
N ALA A 198 -46.12 -13.64 5.62
CA ALA A 198 -46.42 -14.85 4.85
C ALA A 198 -47.92 -15.19 4.90
N ALA A 199 -48.54 -15.09 6.08
CA ALA A 199 -49.98 -15.29 6.26
C ALA A 199 -50.84 -14.23 5.53
N ALA A 200 -50.37 -12.98 5.43
CA ALA A 200 -51.08 -11.93 4.70
C ALA A 200 -51.05 -12.11 3.17
N THR A 201 -50.10 -12.90 2.65
CA THR A 201 -49.90 -13.17 1.20
C THR A 201 -50.48 -14.51 0.72
N CYS A 202 -50.95 -15.36 1.64
CA CYS A 202 -51.55 -16.67 1.39
C CYS A 202 -53.02 -16.73 1.87
N GLU A 203 -53.83 -17.66 1.35
CA GLU A 203 -55.19 -17.90 1.87
C GLU A 203 -55.16 -18.29 3.37
N PRO A 204 -56.21 -17.92 4.14
CA PRO A 204 -56.16 -17.91 5.60
C PRO A 204 -56.08 -19.35 6.16
N SER A 205 -54.88 -19.82 6.45
CA SER A 205 -54.67 -21.03 7.24
C SER A 205 -53.90 -20.70 8.50
N ILE A 206 -54.54 -21.05 9.62
CA ILE A 206 -54.07 -21.10 11.02
C ILE A 206 -53.19 -19.91 11.44
N GLN A 207 -53.81 -18.92 12.09
CA GLN A 207 -53.09 -17.94 12.92
C GLN A 207 -52.23 -18.69 13.95
N GLN A 208 -50.92 -18.76 13.72
CA GLN A 208 -50.01 -19.12 14.80
C GLN A 208 -50.06 -18.01 15.84
N ARG A 209 -50.48 -18.37 17.07
CA ARG A 209 -50.39 -17.45 18.21
C ARG A 209 -48.92 -17.08 18.44
N SER A 210 -48.66 -15.82 18.75
CA SER A 210 -47.31 -15.38 19.08
C SER A 210 -46.72 -16.17 20.25
N PRO A 211 -45.47 -16.63 20.14
CA PRO A 211 -44.78 -17.32 21.22
C PRO A 211 -44.32 -16.36 22.34
N VAL A 212 -44.41 -15.04 22.11
CA VAL A 212 -43.90 -14.00 23.04
C VAL A 212 -44.71 -13.96 24.33
N GLN A 213 -44.01 -13.90 25.46
CA GLN A 213 -44.62 -13.77 26.78
C GLN A 213 -44.34 -12.38 27.34
N LEU A 214 -45.42 -11.61 27.50
CA LEU A 214 -45.42 -10.31 28.15
C LEU A 214 -45.60 -10.53 29.65
N LEU A 215 -44.50 -10.42 30.39
CA LEU A 215 -44.48 -10.50 31.85
C LEU A 215 -44.30 -9.09 32.42
N ASP A 216 -44.77 -8.86 33.66
CA ASP A 216 -44.45 -7.62 34.37
C ASP A 216 -42.94 -7.51 34.57
N ARG A 217 -42.32 -6.51 33.95
CA ARG A 217 -40.86 -6.39 33.90
C ARG A 217 -40.29 -5.82 35.20
N HIS A 218 -41.02 -4.96 35.90
CA HIS A 218 -40.48 -4.17 37.01
C HIS A 218 -39.81 -5.03 38.09
N ASP A 219 -40.51 -6.09 38.50
CA ASP A 219 -40.10 -7.00 39.58
C ASP A 219 -39.78 -8.42 39.08
N ILE A 220 -39.45 -8.56 37.79
CA ILE A 220 -39.26 -9.89 37.16
C ILE A 220 -38.14 -10.71 37.81
N VAL A 221 -37.10 -10.05 38.32
CA VAL A 221 -36.00 -10.66 39.06
C VAL A 221 -35.78 -9.89 40.35
N LYS A 222 -35.81 -10.59 41.47
CA LYS A 222 -35.39 -10.03 42.76
C LYS A 222 -33.87 -10.02 42.86
N GLY A 223 -33.30 -8.83 43.06
CA GLY A 223 -31.87 -8.64 43.24
C GLY A 223 -31.37 -9.02 44.63
N ASP A 224 -30.08 -9.31 44.74
CA ASP A 224 -29.40 -9.53 46.03
C ASP A 224 -28.95 -8.17 46.62
N LEU A 225 -29.60 -7.74 47.69
CA LEU A 225 -29.37 -6.41 48.29
C LEU A 225 -28.05 -6.31 49.07
N ASN A 226 -27.36 -7.44 49.32
CA ASN A 226 -26.05 -7.41 49.97
C ASN A 226 -24.90 -7.23 48.97
N THR A 227 -25.21 -7.19 47.67
CA THR A 227 -24.21 -7.07 46.62
C THR A 227 -23.56 -5.70 46.62
N THR A 228 -22.24 -5.67 46.51
CA THR A 228 -21.43 -4.46 46.40
C THR A 228 -20.76 -4.33 45.03
N LEU A 229 -20.29 -3.13 44.68
CA LEU A 229 -19.59 -2.89 43.40
C LEU A 229 -18.28 -3.71 43.30
N GLU A 230 -17.64 -4.05 44.42
CA GLU A 230 -16.42 -4.87 44.46
C GLU A 230 -16.61 -6.26 43.86
N GLU A 231 -17.84 -6.80 43.88
CA GLU A 231 -18.18 -8.08 43.26
C GLU A 231 -18.29 -8.01 41.73
N PHE A 232 -18.25 -6.80 41.16
CA PHE A 232 -18.29 -6.52 39.72
C PHE A 232 -17.04 -5.74 39.28
N PRO A 233 -15.83 -6.33 39.33
CA PRO A 233 -14.57 -5.62 39.04
C PRO A 233 -14.44 -5.09 37.60
N HIS A 234 -15.32 -5.55 36.70
CA HIS A 234 -15.41 -5.09 35.31
C HIS A 234 -16.38 -3.93 35.11
N TRP A 235 -16.99 -3.44 36.18
CA TRP A 235 -17.86 -2.27 36.21
C TRP A 235 -17.22 -1.16 37.04
N LYS A 236 -17.51 0.09 36.70
CA LYS A 236 -17.11 1.27 37.47
C LYS A 236 -18.23 2.29 37.50
N LEU A 237 -18.14 3.25 38.41
CA LEU A 237 -19.02 4.43 38.41
C LEU A 237 -18.72 5.28 37.16
N ALA A 238 -19.78 5.77 36.51
CA ALA A 238 -19.68 6.74 35.43
C ALA A 238 -19.28 8.12 36.00
N GLU A 239 -18.41 8.84 35.32
CA GLU A 239 -18.06 10.23 35.63
C GLU A 239 -19.27 11.15 35.30
N ASP A 240 -19.44 12.27 36.02
CA ASP A 240 -20.66 13.11 36.00
C ASP A 240 -21.01 13.68 34.60
N ASP A 241 -20.05 13.70 33.68
CA ASP A 241 -20.13 14.17 32.29
C ASP A 241 -20.04 13.05 31.23
N ALA A 242 -19.82 11.80 31.66
CA ALA A 242 -19.77 10.64 30.76
C ALA A 242 -21.18 10.31 30.25
N ARG A 243 -21.45 10.61 28.97
CA ARG A 243 -22.67 10.16 28.29
C ARG A 243 -22.81 8.64 28.45
N PHE A 244 -23.92 8.23 29.05
CA PHE A 244 -24.24 6.85 29.39
C PHE A 244 -23.96 5.86 28.23
N LEU A 245 -23.18 4.81 28.52
CA LEU A 245 -22.76 3.74 27.60
C LEU A 245 -22.09 4.22 26.30
N ASN A 246 -20.82 4.63 26.45
CA ASN A 246 -19.83 4.98 25.42
C ASN A 246 -20.14 6.25 24.61
N PRO A 247 -19.25 7.24 24.76
CA PRO A 247 -18.10 7.24 23.86
C PRO A 247 -16.80 7.41 24.64
N THR A 248 -15.81 6.59 24.34
CA THR A 248 -14.42 7.02 24.40
C THR A 248 -14.35 8.33 23.61
N GLN A 249 -13.87 9.41 24.22
CA GLN A 249 -13.65 10.66 23.48
C GLN A 249 -12.63 10.35 22.39
N TYR A 250 -13.02 10.56 21.14
CA TYR A 250 -12.15 10.39 19.98
C TYR A 250 -11.90 11.77 19.39
N ASP A 251 -10.74 12.35 19.71
CA ASP A 251 -10.08 13.33 18.85
C ASP A 251 -9.16 12.53 17.92
N SER A 252 -9.71 12.03 16.81
CA SER A 252 -8.88 11.46 15.75
C SER A 252 -9.38 11.94 14.40
N ASP A 253 -8.48 12.53 13.61
CA ASP A 253 -8.67 12.80 12.18
C ASP A 253 -8.66 11.49 11.33
N GLU A 254 -8.74 10.31 11.97
CA GLU A 254 -8.70 9.00 11.34
C GLU A 254 -10.08 8.59 10.81
N VAL A 255 -10.10 8.10 9.57
CA VAL A 255 -11.30 7.54 8.93
C VAL A 255 -11.43 6.06 9.32
N PHE A 256 -12.62 5.64 9.75
CA PHE A 256 -12.93 4.26 10.14
C PHE A 256 -13.90 3.61 9.17
N GLU A 257 -13.65 2.34 8.85
CA GLU A 257 -14.50 1.54 7.97
C GLU A 257 -15.04 0.32 8.71
N SER A 258 -16.30 -0.02 8.44
CA SER A 258 -16.90 -1.27 8.90
C SER A 258 -16.75 -2.32 7.81
N ALA A 259 -16.00 -3.38 8.09
CA ALA A 259 -15.76 -4.49 7.18
C ALA A 259 -16.50 -5.74 7.63
N THR A 260 -17.06 -6.48 6.67
CA THR A 260 -17.72 -7.77 6.90
C THR A 260 -16.83 -8.88 6.35
N TYR A 261 -16.49 -9.86 7.20
CA TYR A 261 -15.69 -11.03 6.84
C TYR A 261 -16.55 -12.28 6.90
N PHE A 262 -16.45 -13.16 5.90
CA PHE A 262 -17.10 -14.47 5.95
C PHE A 262 -16.08 -15.54 6.36
N ILE A 263 -16.42 -16.35 7.38
CA ILE A 263 -15.62 -17.50 7.79
C ILE A 263 -16.38 -18.79 7.42
N PRO A 264 -15.88 -19.56 6.44
CA PRO A 264 -16.47 -20.83 6.04
C PRO A 264 -16.53 -21.86 7.17
N ALA A 265 -17.55 -22.73 7.13
CA ALA A 265 -17.77 -23.72 8.19
C ALA A 265 -16.62 -24.74 8.35
N ASP A 266 -15.92 -25.09 7.27
CA ASP A 266 -14.74 -25.97 7.31
C ASP A 266 -13.55 -25.28 8.01
N LYS A 267 -13.34 -23.97 7.80
CA LYS A 267 -12.32 -23.19 8.50
C LYS A 267 -12.62 -23.06 9.99
N ILE A 268 -13.89 -22.87 10.35
CA ILE A 268 -14.34 -22.93 11.75
C ILE A 268 -14.05 -24.31 12.36
N ALA A 269 -14.33 -25.39 11.63
CA ALA A 269 -14.05 -26.75 12.08
C ALA A 269 -12.54 -26.99 12.26
N GLN A 270 -11.72 -26.50 11.33
CA GLN A 270 -10.25 -26.56 11.42
C GLN A 270 -9.73 -25.82 12.66
N LEU A 271 -10.22 -24.61 12.93
CA LEU A 271 -9.87 -23.84 14.13
C LEU A 271 -10.20 -24.65 15.40
N LYS A 272 -11.41 -25.19 15.49
CA LYS A 272 -11.83 -26.01 16.64
C LYS A 272 -10.97 -27.25 16.81
N THR A 273 -10.66 -27.96 15.73
CA THR A 273 -9.81 -29.16 15.75
C THR A 273 -8.40 -28.82 16.24
N ARG A 274 -7.81 -27.71 15.76
CA ARG A 274 -6.49 -27.25 16.22
C ARG A 274 -6.50 -26.95 17.72
N ILE A 275 -7.50 -26.20 18.20
CA ILE A 275 -7.67 -25.89 19.62
C ILE A 275 -7.82 -27.17 20.46
N LEU A 276 -8.71 -28.07 20.05
CA LEU A 276 -8.96 -29.34 20.74
C LEU A 276 -7.72 -30.22 20.82
N SER A 277 -6.85 -30.15 19.80
CA SER A 277 -5.61 -30.94 19.76
C SER A 277 -4.58 -30.55 20.82
N THR A 278 -4.84 -29.47 21.58
CA THR A 278 -4.03 -28.95 22.68
C THR A 278 -4.75 -29.00 24.03
N MET A 279 -5.97 -29.55 24.07
CA MET A 279 -6.81 -29.67 25.26
C MET A 279 -6.96 -31.14 25.70
N PRO A 280 -7.33 -31.40 26.97
CA PRO A 280 -7.73 -32.73 27.40
C PRO A 280 -8.87 -33.29 26.53
N SER A 281 -8.83 -34.59 26.20
CA SER A 281 -9.75 -35.27 25.27
C SER A 281 -11.24 -35.20 25.65
N THR A 282 -11.55 -34.87 26.90
CA THR A 282 -12.92 -34.70 27.42
C THR A 282 -13.49 -33.29 27.21
N THR A 283 -12.69 -32.32 26.76
CA THR A 283 -13.07 -30.91 26.63
C THR A 283 -13.85 -30.68 25.34
N LYS A 284 -15.02 -30.04 25.43
CA LYS A 284 -15.79 -29.62 24.24
C LYS A 284 -15.51 -28.15 23.93
N VAL A 285 -15.21 -27.85 22.67
CA VAL A 285 -15.01 -26.48 22.18
C VAL A 285 -16.22 -26.06 21.35
N GLY A 286 -16.90 -24.99 21.77
CA GLY A 286 -17.97 -24.36 21.02
C GLY A 286 -17.44 -23.53 19.86
N THR A 287 -18.26 -23.33 18.83
CA THR A 287 -17.91 -22.46 17.69
C THR A 287 -17.67 -21.02 18.13
N VAL A 288 -18.60 -20.47 18.92
CA VAL A 288 -18.52 -19.10 19.44
C VAL A 288 -17.31 -18.91 20.33
N THR A 289 -17.03 -19.86 21.23
CA THR A 289 -15.90 -19.73 22.16
C THR A 289 -14.55 -19.78 21.45
N ALA A 290 -14.42 -20.62 20.42
CA ALA A 290 -13.23 -20.66 19.57
C ALA A 290 -13.04 -19.36 18.78
N LEU A 291 -14.10 -18.84 18.15
CA LEU A 291 -14.05 -17.60 17.39
C LEU A 291 -13.80 -16.38 18.26
N CYS A 292 -14.44 -16.27 19.42
CA CYS A 292 -14.18 -15.21 20.39
C CYS A 292 -12.71 -15.20 20.82
N ALA A 293 -12.14 -16.37 21.13
CA ALA A 293 -10.72 -16.50 21.49
C ALA A 293 -9.79 -16.10 20.32
N PHE A 294 -10.14 -16.50 19.10
CA PHE A 294 -9.40 -16.13 17.89
C PHE A 294 -9.43 -14.62 17.65
N LEU A 295 -10.62 -14.03 17.52
CA LEU A 295 -10.80 -12.61 17.25
C LEU A 295 -10.16 -11.73 18.32
N TRP A 296 -10.34 -12.08 19.60
CA TRP A 296 -9.78 -11.31 20.70
C TRP A 296 -8.26 -11.23 20.65
N ARG A 297 -7.58 -12.36 20.40
CA ARG A 297 -6.13 -12.37 20.20
C ARG A 297 -5.72 -11.52 18.99
N HIS A 298 -6.36 -11.75 17.84
CA HIS A 298 -5.93 -11.09 16.60
C HIS A 298 -6.19 -9.59 16.61
N VAL A 299 -7.23 -9.11 17.29
CA VAL A 299 -7.47 -7.67 17.47
C VAL A 299 -6.42 -7.05 18.39
N VAL A 300 -6.03 -7.73 19.48
CA VAL A 300 -4.93 -7.26 20.36
C VAL A 300 -3.61 -7.17 19.61
N LEU A 301 -3.31 -8.16 18.75
CA LEU A 301 -2.14 -8.16 17.88
C LEU A 301 -2.19 -7.02 16.85
N ALA A 302 -3.30 -6.89 16.12
CA ALA A 302 -3.46 -5.90 15.05
C ALA A 302 -3.40 -4.46 15.56
N ARG A 303 -3.81 -4.20 16.81
CA ARG A 303 -3.72 -2.88 17.44
C ARG A 303 -2.33 -2.56 17.99
N GLY A 304 -1.38 -3.49 17.96
CA GLY A 304 -0.03 -3.28 18.49
C GLY A 304 -0.03 -2.87 19.96
N ILE A 305 -0.91 -3.46 20.77
CA ILE A 305 -1.10 -3.06 22.17
C ILE A 305 0.21 -3.21 22.96
N ASP A 306 0.70 -2.11 23.54
CA ASP A 306 1.79 -2.16 24.49
C ASP A 306 1.34 -2.85 25.80
N CYS A 307 1.85 -4.05 26.05
CA CYS A 307 1.53 -4.85 27.24
C CYS A 307 2.04 -4.23 28.55
N ARG A 308 2.96 -3.25 28.50
CA ARG A 308 3.42 -2.51 29.70
C ARG A 308 2.42 -1.43 30.09
N LYS A 309 1.89 -0.71 29.10
CA LYS A 309 0.81 0.27 29.29
C LYS A 309 -0.52 -0.40 29.63
N TYR A 310 -0.81 -1.53 29.00
CA TYR A 310 -2.02 -2.32 29.22
C TYR A 310 -1.63 -3.75 29.60
N PRO A 311 -1.48 -4.07 30.91
CA PRO A 311 -1.06 -5.40 31.34
C PRO A 311 -2.08 -6.50 31.03
N GLU A 312 -3.36 -6.14 30.93
CA GLU A 312 -4.46 -7.07 30.74
C GLU A 312 -5.41 -6.58 29.64
N ALA A 313 -5.94 -7.54 28.89
CA ALA A 313 -7.05 -7.33 27.99
C ALA A 313 -8.31 -7.97 28.56
N LYS A 314 -9.46 -7.38 28.26
CA LYS A 314 -10.79 -7.88 28.60
C LYS A 314 -11.59 -8.08 27.32
N LEU A 315 -12.26 -9.22 27.24
CA LEU A 315 -13.22 -9.53 26.20
C LEU A 315 -14.61 -9.63 26.82
N ALA A 316 -15.46 -8.65 26.53
CA ALA A 316 -16.88 -8.69 26.87
C ALA A 316 -17.66 -9.43 25.78
N ILE A 317 -18.57 -10.32 26.19
CA ILE A 317 -19.38 -11.15 25.32
C ILE A 317 -20.82 -11.10 25.79
N THR A 318 -21.74 -10.75 24.90
CA THR A 318 -23.18 -10.74 25.20
C THR A 318 -23.71 -12.16 25.40
N VAL A 319 -24.45 -12.41 26.48
CA VAL A 319 -25.02 -13.73 26.79
C VAL A 319 -26.49 -13.59 27.13
N ASP A 320 -27.38 -14.29 26.41
CA ASP A 320 -28.80 -14.38 26.78
C ASP A 320 -28.95 -15.23 28.05
N ALA A 321 -29.39 -14.59 29.13
CA ALA A 321 -29.53 -15.20 30.44
C ALA A 321 -30.94 -15.78 30.71
N ARG A 322 -31.93 -15.61 29.82
CA ARG A 322 -33.33 -16.04 30.05
C ARG A 322 -33.41 -17.49 30.53
N THR A 323 -32.87 -18.43 29.75
CA THR A 323 -32.94 -19.87 30.05
C THR A 323 -31.98 -20.30 31.18
N ARG A 324 -31.23 -19.36 31.75
CA ARG A 324 -30.29 -19.60 32.87
C ARG A 324 -30.92 -19.26 34.21
N MET A 325 -32.00 -18.50 34.21
CA MET A 325 -32.77 -18.15 35.41
C MET A 325 -33.56 -19.35 35.94
N LYS A 326 -33.58 -19.51 37.26
CA LYS A 326 -34.18 -20.68 37.91
C LYS A 326 -35.43 -20.38 38.75
N SER A 327 -35.57 -19.18 39.31
CA SER A 327 -36.68 -18.85 40.23
C SER A 327 -37.04 -17.35 40.28
N PRO A 328 -37.99 -16.86 39.45
CA PRO A 328 -38.75 -17.63 38.47
C PRO A 328 -37.88 -18.07 37.29
N ALA A 329 -38.26 -19.16 36.64
CA ALA A 329 -37.70 -19.51 35.34
C ALA A 329 -38.19 -18.48 34.32
N ILE A 330 -37.28 -17.92 33.52
CA ILE A 330 -37.62 -16.94 32.49
C ILE A 330 -37.71 -17.65 31.15
N PRO A 331 -38.85 -17.56 30.44
CA PRO A 331 -39.02 -18.22 29.15
C PRO A 331 -38.05 -17.60 28.13
N SER A 332 -37.55 -18.40 27.19
CA SER A 332 -36.75 -17.89 26.06
C SER A 332 -37.52 -16.90 25.17
N THR A 333 -38.85 -16.85 25.33
CA THR A 333 -39.76 -15.95 24.63
C THR A 333 -40.18 -14.72 25.43
N TYR A 334 -39.54 -14.47 26.58
CA TYR A 334 -39.76 -13.27 27.38
C TYR A 334 -39.41 -11.99 26.60
N TRP A 335 -40.34 -11.03 26.60
CA TRP A 335 -40.18 -9.71 25.99
C TRP A 335 -39.61 -8.69 26.99
N GLY A 336 -38.31 -8.45 26.89
CA GLY A 336 -37.54 -7.50 27.70
C GLY A 336 -36.05 -7.83 27.68
N ASN A 337 -35.18 -7.03 28.28
CA ASN A 337 -33.73 -7.24 28.21
C ASN A 337 -33.27 -8.33 29.20
N PHE A 338 -32.48 -9.31 28.72
CA PHE A 338 -31.83 -10.34 29.56
C PHE A 338 -30.41 -10.68 29.08
N SER A 339 -29.76 -9.75 28.38
CA SER A 339 -28.41 -9.94 27.85
C SER A 339 -27.30 -9.41 28.76
N GLU A 340 -27.61 -9.10 30.02
CA GLU A 340 -26.67 -8.57 31.03
C GLU A 340 -26.72 -9.41 32.33
N PRO A 341 -25.60 -9.53 33.08
CA PRO A 341 -24.27 -8.98 32.78
C PRO A 341 -23.60 -9.65 31.58
N ASN A 342 -22.83 -8.90 30.78
CA ASN A 342 -21.95 -9.52 29.78
C ASN A 342 -20.94 -10.46 30.46
N ALA A 343 -20.62 -11.55 29.78
CA ALA A 343 -19.50 -12.40 30.16
C ALA A 343 -18.19 -11.66 29.87
N VAL A 344 -17.32 -11.52 30.86
CA VAL A 344 -16.00 -10.89 30.67
C VAL A 344 -14.91 -11.94 30.86
N ALA A 345 -14.22 -12.26 29.78
CA ALA A 345 -12.98 -13.00 29.81
C ALA A 345 -11.80 -12.03 29.99
N GLN A 346 -10.76 -12.45 30.71
CA GLN A 346 -9.60 -11.62 30.97
C GLN A 346 -8.32 -12.46 30.89
N LEU A 347 -7.34 -11.92 30.18
CA LEU A 347 -6.01 -12.50 30.02
C LEU A 347 -4.96 -11.39 29.97
N PRO A 348 -3.72 -11.68 30.38
CA PRO A 348 -2.61 -10.76 30.16
C PRO A 348 -2.45 -10.43 28.67
N VAL A 349 -2.20 -9.16 28.34
CA VAL A 349 -1.93 -8.75 26.94
C VAL A 349 -0.73 -9.52 26.40
N ALA A 350 0.33 -9.64 27.20
CA ALA A 350 1.51 -10.44 26.85
C ALA A 350 1.13 -11.89 26.51
N SER A 351 0.19 -12.51 27.23
CA SER A 351 -0.27 -13.87 26.93
C SER A 351 -1.05 -13.95 25.63
N LEU A 352 -1.87 -12.95 25.33
CA LEU A 352 -2.54 -12.84 24.02
C LEU A 352 -1.57 -12.46 22.90
N GLN A 353 -0.33 -12.09 23.19
CA GLN A 353 0.73 -11.78 22.22
C GLN A 353 1.78 -12.90 22.06
N GLU A 354 1.84 -13.88 22.99
CA GLU A 354 2.71 -15.08 22.91
C GLU A 354 2.67 -15.68 21.50
N SER A 355 3.81 -15.92 20.84
CA SER A 355 3.80 -16.47 19.48
C SER A 355 3.32 -17.93 19.48
N SER A 356 2.85 -18.37 18.32
CA SER A 356 2.29 -19.72 18.15
C SER A 356 3.35 -20.82 17.98
N THR A 357 4.63 -20.50 18.01
CA THR A 357 5.70 -21.48 17.84
C THR A 357 6.45 -21.65 19.13
N LEU A 358 6.41 -22.84 19.74
CA LEU A 358 7.41 -23.24 20.71
C LEU A 358 8.16 -24.53 20.30
N SER A 359 9.48 -24.45 20.43
CA SER A 359 10.59 -25.39 20.60
C SER A 359 10.64 -26.73 19.87
N SER A 360 11.71 -26.96 19.11
CA SER A 360 12.01 -28.25 18.46
C SER A 360 12.64 -29.31 19.38
N SER A 361 12.78 -29.09 20.69
CA SER A 361 13.40 -30.07 21.61
C SER A 361 12.41 -30.87 22.48
N SER A 362 11.11 -30.62 22.36
CA SER A 362 10.05 -31.39 23.02
C SER A 362 9.03 -31.82 21.98
N ARG A 363 8.95 -33.13 21.68
CA ARG A 363 8.01 -33.67 20.68
C ARG A 363 6.52 -33.37 20.97
N HIS A 364 6.14 -32.66 22.04
CA HIS A 364 4.75 -32.56 22.53
C HIS A 364 4.24 -31.15 22.95
N CYS A 365 4.93 -30.02 22.66
CA CYS A 365 4.41 -28.70 23.10
C CYS A 365 3.78 -27.89 21.96
N LYS A 366 2.45 -27.98 21.78
CA LYS A 366 1.67 -27.12 20.89
C LYS A 366 1.30 -25.81 21.60
N SER A 367 1.30 -24.67 20.91
CA SER A 367 0.87 -23.38 21.50
C SER A 367 -0.51 -23.51 22.16
N THR A 368 -0.57 -23.24 23.46
CA THR A 368 -1.78 -23.42 24.28
C THR A 368 -2.59 -22.13 24.39
N ILE A 369 -2.19 -21.02 23.76
CA ILE A 369 -2.89 -19.73 23.92
C ILE A 369 -4.35 -19.81 23.49
N TYR A 370 -4.64 -20.37 22.32
CA TYR A 370 -6.03 -20.49 21.88
C TYR A 370 -6.84 -21.43 22.79
N ALA A 371 -6.21 -22.46 23.35
CA ALA A 371 -6.85 -23.31 24.34
C ALA A 371 -7.13 -22.56 25.65
N ARG A 372 -6.15 -21.85 26.20
CA ARG A 372 -6.28 -21.04 27.41
C ARG A 372 -7.32 -19.93 27.24
N ALA A 373 -7.28 -19.21 26.13
CA ALA A 373 -8.25 -18.18 25.77
C ALA A 373 -9.66 -18.77 25.61
N THR A 374 -9.81 -19.90 24.90
CA THR A 374 -11.10 -20.59 24.76
C THR A 374 -11.64 -21.06 26.12
N LEU A 375 -10.79 -21.59 27.01
CA LEU A 375 -11.19 -21.98 28.37
C LEU A 375 -11.57 -20.77 29.23
N ASN A 376 -10.89 -19.64 29.07
CA ASN A 376 -11.21 -18.40 29.78
C ASN A 376 -12.56 -17.83 29.31
N VAL A 377 -12.77 -17.77 27.99
CA VAL A 377 -14.05 -17.42 27.37
C VAL A 377 -15.18 -18.34 27.83
N ASN A 378 -14.95 -19.66 27.83
CA ASN A 378 -15.96 -20.62 28.27
C ASN A 378 -16.33 -20.44 29.75
N ARG A 379 -15.32 -20.17 30.61
CA ARG A 379 -15.55 -19.87 32.04
C ARG A 379 -16.33 -18.58 32.22
N ALA A 380 -15.98 -17.52 31.49
CA ALA A 380 -16.70 -16.24 31.54
C ALA A 380 -18.17 -16.40 31.13
N ILE A 381 -18.44 -17.11 30.02
CA ILE A 381 -19.81 -17.39 29.57
C ILE A 381 -20.57 -18.24 30.58
N ALA A 382 -19.93 -19.24 31.19
CA ALA A 382 -20.57 -20.08 32.21
C ALA A 382 -20.88 -19.32 33.51
N ALA A 383 -20.08 -18.29 33.83
CA ALA A 383 -20.27 -17.45 35.02
C ALA A 383 -21.49 -16.52 34.95
N VAL A 384 -22.02 -16.27 33.75
CA VAL A 384 -23.33 -15.60 33.58
C VAL A 384 -24.42 -16.60 33.89
N ASP A 385 -24.77 -16.72 35.18
CA ASP A 385 -25.79 -17.61 35.71
C ASP A 385 -26.89 -16.83 36.48
N ASP A 386 -27.89 -17.56 37.00
CA ASP A 386 -28.98 -16.98 37.80
C ASP A 386 -28.48 -16.09 38.96
N LYS A 387 -27.36 -16.46 39.61
CA LYS A 387 -26.80 -15.69 40.72
C LYS A 387 -26.13 -14.42 40.24
N ALA A 388 -25.39 -14.48 39.13
CA ALA A 388 -24.76 -13.30 38.55
C ALA A 388 -25.79 -12.23 38.15
N VAL A 389 -26.89 -12.64 37.51
CA VAL A 389 -27.98 -11.73 37.13
C VAL A 389 -28.61 -11.09 38.37
N ARG A 390 -28.92 -11.86 39.42
CA ARG A 390 -29.50 -11.32 40.66
C ARG A 390 -28.58 -10.36 41.38
N ARG A 391 -27.29 -10.65 41.43
CA ARG A 391 -26.30 -9.73 42.00
C ARG A 391 -26.25 -8.43 41.22
N LEU A 392 -26.26 -8.48 39.89
CA LEU A 392 -26.31 -7.26 39.06
C LEU A 392 -27.58 -6.46 39.34
N VAL A 393 -28.75 -7.10 39.35
CA VAL A 393 -30.02 -6.43 39.67
C VAL A 393 -29.99 -5.81 41.08
N GLY A 394 -29.43 -6.53 42.05
CA GLY A 394 -29.25 -6.05 43.42
C GLY A 394 -28.36 -4.81 43.51
N LEU A 395 -27.24 -4.82 42.79
CA LEU A 395 -26.33 -3.68 42.67
C LEU A 395 -27.02 -2.49 42.00
N LEU A 396 -27.68 -2.72 40.86
CA LEU A 396 -28.39 -1.69 40.10
C LEU A 396 -29.50 -1.03 40.91
N ASN A 397 -30.23 -1.79 41.73
CA ASN A 397 -31.28 -1.25 42.59
C ASN A 397 -30.74 -0.33 43.69
N GLN A 398 -29.48 -0.47 44.06
CA GLN A 398 -28.82 0.35 45.09
C GLN A 398 -28.14 1.61 44.52
N MET A 399 -27.93 1.69 43.20
CA MET A 399 -27.26 2.83 42.57
C MET A 399 -28.13 4.10 42.62
N PRO A 400 -27.51 5.28 42.82
CA PRO A 400 -28.21 6.56 42.91
C PRO A 400 -28.91 6.93 41.59
N LYS A 401 -28.34 6.55 40.45
CA LYS A 401 -29.00 6.62 39.14
C LYS A 401 -28.94 5.25 38.46
N SER A 402 -29.95 4.95 37.64
CA SER A 402 -29.94 3.81 36.73
C SER A 402 -28.77 3.84 35.74
N THR A 403 -28.21 5.04 35.54
CA THR A 403 -27.11 5.33 34.64
C THR A 403 -25.74 5.38 35.31
N THR A 404 -25.66 5.13 36.63
CA THR A 404 -24.43 5.32 37.40
C THR A 404 -23.33 4.32 37.05
N LEU A 405 -23.65 3.15 36.48
CA LEU A 405 -22.66 2.12 36.18
C LEU A 405 -22.32 2.09 34.71
N THR A 406 -21.02 1.98 34.42
CA THR A 406 -20.48 1.75 33.08
C THR A 406 -19.41 0.67 33.11
N TRP A 407 -19.11 0.12 31.93
CA TRP A 407 -18.05 -0.88 31.78
C TRP A 407 -16.69 -0.26 32.07
N ASN A 408 -15.88 -0.97 32.85
CA ASN A 408 -14.48 -0.64 33.10
C ASN A 408 -13.61 -1.24 31.98
N ALA A 409 -13.71 -0.70 30.77
CA ALA A 409 -13.04 -1.21 29.59
C ALA A 409 -12.36 -0.11 28.75
N ASN A 410 -11.17 -0.41 28.22
CA ASN A 410 -10.36 0.39 27.31
C ASN A 410 -10.54 -0.15 25.88
N ARG A 411 -11.69 0.11 25.24
CA ARG A 411 -12.09 -0.59 23.99
C ARG A 411 -11.29 -0.19 22.75
N TYR A 412 -11.25 1.08 22.38
CA TYR A 412 -10.40 1.54 21.27
C TYR A 412 -9.80 2.90 21.65
N PRO A 413 -8.50 3.14 21.43
CA PRO A 413 -7.50 2.26 20.81
C PRO A 413 -6.92 1.16 21.73
N GLY A 414 -7.47 0.99 22.94
CA GLY A 414 -6.99 0.03 23.94
C GLY A 414 -7.19 -1.46 23.61
N PRO A 415 -6.81 -2.36 24.55
CA PRO A 415 -6.79 -3.81 24.33
C PRO A 415 -8.16 -4.49 24.40
N ASP A 416 -9.18 -3.80 24.90
CA ASP A 416 -10.45 -4.44 25.23
C ASP A 416 -11.34 -4.54 24.00
N MET A 417 -12.22 -5.55 24.01
CA MET A 417 -13.09 -5.84 22.88
C MET A 417 -14.48 -6.24 23.37
N LEU A 418 -15.52 -5.84 22.62
CA LEU A 418 -16.88 -6.31 22.82
C LEU A 418 -17.30 -7.17 21.61
N ILE A 419 -17.63 -8.44 21.83
CA ILE A 419 -18.20 -9.31 20.81
C ILE A 419 -19.68 -9.54 21.10
N VAL A 420 -20.53 -9.05 20.20
CA VAL A 420 -21.96 -9.28 20.20
C VAL A 420 -22.26 -10.53 19.39
N CYS A 421 -22.75 -11.57 20.06
CA CYS A 421 -22.96 -12.89 19.48
C CYS A 421 -24.43 -13.09 19.10
N ILE A 422 -24.75 -12.96 17.81
CA ILE A 422 -26.13 -13.10 17.28
C ILE A 422 -26.23 -14.14 16.15
N GLN A 423 -25.22 -15.00 15.99
CA GLN A 423 -25.18 -16.10 15.03
C GLN A 423 -26.33 -17.10 15.14
N HIS A 424 -26.97 -17.19 16.31
CA HIS A 424 -28.13 -18.08 16.52
C HIS A 424 -29.44 -17.45 16.05
N HIS A 425 -29.46 -16.13 15.82
CA HIS A 425 -30.60 -15.41 15.27
C HIS A 425 -30.61 -15.56 13.75
N LYS A 426 -31.26 -16.61 13.28
CA LYS A 426 -31.30 -17.00 11.86
C LYS A 426 -32.24 -16.11 11.04
N TYR A 427 -31.94 -14.82 10.95
CA TYR A 427 -32.76 -13.84 10.23
C TYR A 427 -33.03 -14.26 8.78
N ASN A 428 -32.00 -14.80 8.10
CA ASN A 428 -32.09 -15.24 6.70
C ASN A 428 -32.94 -16.51 6.49
N ASP A 429 -33.33 -17.20 7.57
CA ASP A 429 -34.22 -18.37 7.53
C ASP A 429 -35.70 -17.97 7.70
N ILE A 430 -35.99 -16.69 8.01
CA ILE A 430 -37.36 -16.20 8.20
C ILE A 430 -38.05 -16.10 6.83
N ASN A 431 -39.18 -16.78 6.67
CA ASN A 431 -39.97 -16.76 5.45
C ASN A 431 -40.98 -15.60 5.47
N PHE A 432 -40.94 -14.74 4.47
CA PHE A 432 -41.87 -13.63 4.22
C PHE A 432 -42.85 -13.95 3.08
N GLY A 433 -43.17 -15.24 2.87
CA GLY A 433 -44.18 -15.65 1.90
C GLY A 433 -43.69 -15.60 0.45
N LYS A 434 -44.61 -15.84 -0.48
CA LYS A 434 -44.28 -16.04 -1.90
C LYS A 434 -43.81 -14.77 -2.64
N ASP A 435 -44.19 -13.59 -2.13
CA ASP A 435 -43.99 -12.33 -2.86
C ASP A 435 -42.54 -11.83 -2.79
N ILE A 436 -41.86 -12.03 -1.64
CA ILE A 436 -40.46 -11.62 -1.43
C ILE A 436 -39.58 -12.75 -0.86
N GLY A 437 -40.15 -13.90 -0.53
CA GLY A 437 -39.40 -15.09 -0.13
C GLY A 437 -38.66 -14.91 1.18
N TYR A 438 -37.33 -15.01 1.14
CA TYR A 438 -36.48 -14.99 2.32
C TYR A 438 -35.41 -13.92 2.19
N PRO A 439 -34.92 -13.34 3.31
CA PRO A 439 -33.80 -12.44 3.27
C PRO A 439 -32.55 -13.15 2.73
N LEU A 440 -31.82 -12.50 1.83
CA LEU A 440 -30.53 -13.00 1.31
C LEU A 440 -29.38 -12.70 2.27
N ALA A 441 -29.45 -11.56 2.95
CA ALA A 441 -28.51 -11.15 3.98
C ALA A 441 -29.21 -10.33 5.06
N THR A 442 -28.50 -10.11 6.17
CA THR A 442 -28.94 -9.26 7.28
C THR A 442 -27.77 -8.40 7.77
N ARG A 443 -28.02 -7.13 8.05
CA ARG A 443 -27.03 -6.22 8.68
C ARG A 443 -27.62 -5.62 9.94
N ILE A 444 -26.86 -5.65 11.03
CA ILE A 444 -27.33 -5.19 12.34
C ILE A 444 -26.29 -4.24 12.93
N THR A 445 -26.76 -3.15 13.51
CA THR A 445 -25.95 -2.22 14.32
C THR A 445 -26.70 -1.85 15.59
N VAL A 446 -25.97 -1.36 16.60
CA VAL A 446 -26.56 -0.91 17.85
C VAL A 446 -26.13 0.53 18.10
N GLY A 447 -27.07 1.45 17.98
CA GLY A 447 -26.79 2.87 18.05
C GLY A 447 -26.02 3.45 16.87
N ASP A 448 -25.70 4.73 16.98
CA ASP A 448 -25.05 5.49 15.92
C ASP A 448 -23.52 5.43 16.01
N THR A 449 -22.93 4.58 15.17
CA THR A 449 -21.49 4.39 15.05
C THR A 449 -20.92 4.94 13.74
N GLU A 450 -21.71 5.68 12.96
CA GLU A 450 -21.17 6.40 11.79
C GLU A 450 -20.09 7.36 12.31
N ASP A 451 -18.91 7.30 11.68
CA ASP A 451 -17.75 8.14 11.98
C ASP A 451 -17.12 7.99 13.39
N LYS A 452 -17.43 6.90 14.13
CA LYS A 452 -16.86 6.67 15.47
C LYS A 452 -16.40 5.23 15.68
N PRO A 453 -15.11 5.00 15.97
CA PRO A 453 -14.65 3.68 16.37
C PRO A 453 -15.19 3.37 17.76
N ASP A 454 -15.63 2.15 18.04
CA ASP A 454 -15.95 1.81 19.43
C ASP A 454 -15.48 0.40 19.84
N GLY A 455 -14.73 -0.26 18.94
CA GLY A 455 -14.07 -1.53 19.19
C GLY A 455 -15.01 -2.74 19.28
N ARG A 456 -16.27 -2.61 18.81
CA ARG A 456 -17.22 -3.71 18.76
C ARG A 456 -17.02 -4.64 17.56
N CYS A 457 -17.41 -5.89 17.75
CA CYS A 457 -17.49 -6.92 16.73
C CYS A 457 -18.84 -7.61 16.82
N LEU A 458 -19.47 -7.92 15.69
CA LEU A 458 -20.67 -8.75 15.65
C LEU A 458 -20.36 -10.08 14.97
N ILE A 459 -20.82 -11.18 15.56
CA ILE A 459 -20.86 -12.50 14.92
C ILE A 459 -22.28 -12.73 14.44
N LEU A 460 -22.45 -12.79 13.11
CA LEU A 460 -23.71 -12.87 12.39
C LEU A 460 -23.91 -14.27 11.78
N PRO A 461 -25.17 -14.69 11.53
CA PRO A 461 -25.42 -15.86 10.69
C PRO A 461 -24.86 -15.63 9.27
N PRO A 462 -24.56 -16.70 8.51
CA PRO A 462 -24.09 -16.56 7.13
C PRO A 462 -25.20 -15.99 6.23
N ARG A 463 -24.82 -15.39 5.10
CA ARG A 463 -25.79 -15.08 4.04
C ARG A 463 -26.43 -16.37 3.55
N ARG A 464 -27.61 -16.25 2.98
CA ARG A 464 -28.40 -17.39 2.53
C ARG A 464 -27.66 -18.21 1.47
N VAL A 465 -26.99 -17.54 0.53
CA VAL A 465 -26.21 -18.18 -0.54
C VAL A 465 -25.02 -18.99 0.00
N ASP A 466 -24.36 -18.50 1.05
CA ASP A 466 -23.17 -19.14 1.63
C ASP A 466 -23.52 -20.42 2.40
N SER A 467 -24.78 -20.57 2.84
CA SER A 467 -25.38 -21.73 3.51
C SER A 467 -24.78 -22.14 4.86
N ARG A 468 -23.45 -22.30 4.98
CA ARG A 468 -22.73 -22.74 6.18
C ARG A 468 -21.47 -21.91 6.42
N GLY A 469 -21.38 -21.31 7.59
CA GLY A 469 -20.27 -20.44 7.99
C GLY A 469 -20.80 -19.38 8.94
N LEU A 470 -20.05 -18.30 9.14
CA LEU A 470 -20.48 -17.14 9.91
C LEU A 470 -19.94 -15.86 9.27
N GLU A 471 -20.72 -14.78 9.35
CA GLU A 471 -20.25 -13.43 9.01
C GLU A 471 -19.73 -12.74 10.28
N ILE A 472 -18.67 -11.95 10.14
CA ILE A 472 -18.02 -11.18 11.21
C ILE A 472 -17.99 -9.72 10.78
N LEU A 473 -18.68 -8.85 11.51
CA LEU A 473 -18.63 -7.40 11.28
C LEU A 473 -17.63 -6.78 12.27
N LEU A 474 -16.61 -6.10 11.75
CA LEU A 474 -15.55 -5.43 12.50
C LEU A 474 -15.39 -3.97 12.06
N GLN A 475 -15.18 -3.06 13.00
CA GLN A 475 -14.72 -1.69 12.71
C GLN A 475 -13.19 -1.64 12.72
N ILE A 476 -12.59 -1.16 11.64
CA ILE A 476 -11.14 -1.11 11.45
C ILE A 476 -10.75 0.31 10.97
N CYS A 477 -9.62 0.84 11.43
CA CYS A 477 -9.09 2.13 10.93
C CYS A 477 -8.66 1.98 9.46
N ALA A 478 -8.90 2.99 8.62
CA ALA A 478 -8.52 2.98 7.20
C ALA A 478 -7.01 2.74 6.97
N TYR A 479 -6.16 3.16 7.92
CA TYR A 479 -4.72 2.83 7.90
C TYR A 479 -4.46 1.33 8.09
N LEU A 480 -5.26 0.66 8.91
CA LEU A 480 -5.19 -0.79 9.11
C LEU A 480 -5.86 -1.57 7.97
N SER A 481 -6.90 -1.03 7.30
CA SER A 481 -7.50 -1.69 6.12
C SER A 481 -6.57 -1.63 4.90
N ARG A 482 -5.74 -0.59 4.77
CA ARG A 482 -4.65 -0.53 3.78
C ARG A 482 -3.47 -1.45 4.08
N LYS A 483 -3.30 -1.90 5.33
CA LYS A 483 -2.30 -2.90 5.74
C LYS A 483 -2.85 -4.31 5.90
N LEU A 484 -4.16 -4.49 5.76
CA LEU A 484 -4.86 -5.77 5.83
C LEU A 484 -5.98 -5.80 4.78
N PRO A 485 -5.68 -6.07 3.50
CA PRO A 485 -6.70 -6.49 2.57
C PRO A 485 -7.39 -7.76 3.11
N PRO A 486 -8.73 -7.84 3.13
CA PRO A 486 -9.48 -9.03 3.58
C PRO A 486 -9.14 -10.31 2.82
N GLU A 487 -8.46 -10.20 1.68
CA GLU A 487 -8.08 -11.30 0.80
C GLU A 487 -6.68 -11.89 1.14
N GLU A 488 -5.88 -11.22 2.00
CA GLU A 488 -4.44 -11.51 2.20
C GLU A 488 -4.06 -12.22 3.51
N LEU A 489 -4.95 -13.03 4.10
CA LEU A 489 -4.53 -14.00 5.13
C LEU A 489 -4.84 -15.43 4.70
N LYS A 490 -4.23 -15.84 3.59
CA LYS A 490 -3.87 -17.24 3.36
C LYS A 490 -2.44 -17.45 3.89
N PRO A 491 -2.08 -18.64 4.40
CA PRO A 491 -0.69 -18.93 4.71
C PRO A 491 0.13 -18.70 3.43
N LEU A 492 1.15 -17.85 3.49
CA LEU A 492 2.07 -17.69 2.38
C LEU A 492 2.97 -18.92 2.35
N GLU A 493 3.01 -19.60 1.21
CA GLU A 493 4.13 -20.49 0.91
C GLU A 493 5.23 -19.60 0.34
N TYR A 494 6.45 -19.72 0.87
CA TYR A 494 7.59 -18.98 0.35
C TYR A 494 8.46 -19.94 -0.47
N GLU A 495 8.97 -19.47 -1.59
CA GLU A 495 10.04 -20.15 -2.30
C GLU A 495 11.29 -19.29 -2.18
N ALA A 496 12.32 -19.84 -1.54
CA ALA A 496 13.62 -19.23 -1.51
C ALA A 496 14.31 -19.61 -2.82
N LYS A 497 14.30 -18.69 -3.78
CA LYS A 497 14.84 -18.90 -5.11
C LYS A 497 16.20 -18.27 -5.24
N TRP A 498 17.11 -19.00 -5.88
CA TRP A 498 18.38 -18.47 -6.37
C TRP A 498 18.19 -18.15 -7.86
N GLU A 499 17.31 -17.20 -8.18
CA GLU A 499 16.96 -16.96 -9.59
C GLU A 499 17.85 -15.91 -10.25
N ASN A 500 18.46 -15.01 -9.48
CA ASN A 500 19.37 -13.99 -10.01
C ASN A 500 20.82 -14.27 -9.60
N ALA A 501 21.45 -15.22 -10.30
CA ALA A 501 22.84 -15.65 -10.07
C ALA A 501 23.91 -14.54 -10.17
N TRP A 502 23.51 -13.30 -10.48
CA TRP A 502 24.37 -12.15 -10.74
C TRP A 502 24.42 -11.23 -9.51
N GLU A 503 23.44 -11.37 -8.62
CA GLU A 503 23.24 -10.47 -7.48
C GLU A 503 23.33 -11.17 -6.13
N LEU A 504 23.81 -12.42 -6.02
CA LEU A 504 24.22 -13.13 -4.79
C LEU A 504 23.31 -13.01 -3.52
N HIS A 505 22.09 -12.47 -3.62
CA HIS A 505 21.10 -12.36 -2.57
C HIS A 505 20.14 -13.55 -2.62
N TRP A 506 19.59 -13.90 -1.45
CA TRP A 506 18.39 -14.72 -1.40
C TRP A 506 17.20 -13.79 -1.61
N GLU A 507 16.39 -14.08 -2.63
CA GLU A 507 15.07 -13.47 -2.78
C GLU A 507 14.05 -14.44 -2.20
N ILE A 508 13.29 -13.96 -1.22
CA ILE A 508 12.17 -14.72 -0.64
C ILE A 508 10.90 -14.17 -1.28
N GLU A 509 10.45 -14.86 -2.32
CA GLU A 509 9.18 -14.55 -2.95
C GLU A 509 8.05 -15.21 -2.16
N PHE A 510 7.00 -14.44 -1.90
CA PHE A 510 5.83 -14.89 -1.19
C PHE A 510 4.73 -15.26 -2.18
N TYR A 511 4.21 -16.48 -2.09
CA TYR A 511 3.14 -17.01 -2.93
C TYR A 511 1.90 -17.36 -2.11
N GLU A 512 0.76 -17.37 -2.78
CA GLU A 512 -0.48 -17.87 -2.21
C GLU A 512 -0.45 -19.42 -2.08
N ALA A 513 -0.68 -19.96 -0.87
CA ALA A 513 -0.73 -21.40 -0.65
C ALA A 513 -1.77 -22.10 -1.54
N GLY A 514 -1.31 -23.02 -2.39
CA GLY A 514 -2.15 -23.78 -3.33
C GLY A 514 -2.16 -23.29 -4.78
N GLY A 515 -1.40 -22.24 -5.12
CA GLY A 515 -1.30 -21.68 -6.47
C GLY A 515 -0.54 -22.52 -7.51
N LYS A 516 0.14 -23.61 -7.12
CA LYS A 516 0.97 -24.46 -8.02
C LYS A 516 0.18 -25.48 -8.86
N ASN A 517 -1.07 -25.20 -9.25
CA ASN A 517 -1.94 -26.16 -9.93
C ASN A 517 -2.41 -25.72 -11.33
N SER A 518 -1.56 -25.03 -12.08
CA SER A 518 -1.70 -24.90 -13.53
C SER A 518 -0.39 -25.34 -14.15
N VAL A 519 -0.45 -26.35 -15.01
CA VAL A 519 0.70 -26.89 -15.75
C VAL A 519 1.02 -26.02 -16.97
N ASP A 520 0.26 -24.95 -17.21
CA ASP A 520 0.30 -24.15 -18.44
C ASP A 520 0.47 -22.62 -18.23
N ASP A 521 0.64 -22.12 -16.99
CA ASP A 521 1.02 -20.72 -16.73
C ASP A 521 2.35 -20.67 -15.97
N ASP A 522 3.42 -20.28 -16.68
CA ASP A 522 4.81 -20.33 -16.22
C ASP A 522 5.19 -19.31 -15.13
N ASN A 523 4.24 -18.61 -14.49
CA ASN A 523 4.49 -17.90 -13.23
C ASN A 523 3.18 -17.63 -12.45
N PRO A 524 3.02 -18.13 -11.21
CA PRO A 524 1.95 -17.67 -10.33
C PRO A 524 2.14 -16.16 -10.02
N PRO A 525 1.06 -15.40 -9.75
CA PRO A 525 1.19 -14.00 -9.38
C PRO A 525 2.04 -13.87 -8.10
N VAL A 526 3.23 -13.28 -8.23
CA VAL A 526 4.07 -12.87 -7.10
C VAL A 526 3.35 -11.73 -6.39
N TYR A 527 2.91 -11.96 -5.16
CA TYR A 527 2.29 -10.93 -4.32
C TYR A 527 3.33 -10.41 -3.34
N SER A 528 4.20 -9.49 -3.77
CA SER A 528 4.75 -8.51 -2.84
C SER A 528 5.66 -7.47 -3.47
N ASP A 529 5.45 -6.20 -3.12
CA ASP A 529 6.48 -5.15 -3.03
C ASP A 529 7.53 -5.42 -1.91
N TRP A 530 7.57 -6.64 -1.37
CA TRP A 530 8.37 -7.07 -0.22
C TRP A 530 9.45 -8.05 -0.67
N CYS A 531 10.51 -7.53 -1.25
CA CYS A 531 11.73 -8.30 -1.47
C CYS A 531 12.56 -8.27 -0.18
N VAL A 532 12.79 -9.42 0.45
CA VAL A 532 13.74 -9.55 1.56
C VAL A 532 15.08 -9.95 0.98
N PHE A 533 16.04 -9.03 1.04
CA PHE A 533 17.40 -9.30 0.59
C PHE A 533 18.27 -9.67 1.79
N VAL A 534 19.23 -10.54 1.55
CA VAL A 534 20.16 -11.05 2.56
C VAL A 534 21.58 -10.74 2.09
N ASP A 535 22.30 -9.90 2.82
CA ASP A 535 23.74 -9.72 2.66
C ASP A 535 24.49 -10.66 3.62
N VAL A 536 25.66 -11.14 3.21
CA VAL A 536 26.43 -12.17 3.92
C VAL A 536 27.85 -11.66 4.16
N SER A 537 28.10 -11.04 5.32
CA SER A 537 29.48 -10.74 5.73
C SER A 537 30.14 -12.00 6.28
N SER A 538 31.26 -12.42 5.67
CA SER A 538 32.09 -13.51 6.18
C SER A 538 33.16 -12.94 7.11
N SER A 539 33.04 -13.20 8.41
CA SER A 539 34.08 -12.87 9.39
C SER A 539 34.69 -14.15 9.98
N SER A 540 36.01 -14.16 10.16
CA SER A 540 36.69 -15.24 10.91
C SER A 540 36.41 -15.18 12.41
N THR A 541 35.81 -14.09 12.90
CA THR A 541 35.46 -13.87 14.30
C THR A 541 34.01 -13.43 14.46
N PRO A 542 33.22 -14.04 15.35
CA PRO A 542 31.83 -13.66 15.56
C PRO A 542 31.70 -12.22 16.11
N PRO A 543 30.71 -11.42 15.68
CA PRO A 543 30.46 -10.08 16.21
C PRO A 543 30.24 -10.02 17.71
N ALA A 544 30.42 -8.81 18.25
CA ALA A 544 30.12 -8.50 19.64
C ALA A 544 28.65 -8.84 19.96
N GLY A 545 28.45 -9.65 20.99
CA GLY A 545 27.13 -10.14 21.41
C GLY A 545 26.60 -11.32 20.59
N TYR A 546 27.37 -11.90 19.66
CA TYR A 546 26.93 -13.10 18.93
C TYR A 546 26.68 -14.30 19.82
N GLU A 547 27.55 -14.57 20.79
CA GLU A 547 27.35 -15.68 21.74
C GLU A 547 26.11 -15.46 22.61
N GLU A 548 25.79 -14.19 22.91
CA GLU A 548 24.55 -13.82 23.58
C GLU A 548 23.35 -14.03 22.65
N PHE A 549 23.44 -13.60 21.38
CA PHE A 549 22.45 -13.87 20.34
C PHE A 549 22.25 -15.37 20.11
N LEU A 550 23.30 -16.20 20.08
CA LEU A 550 23.21 -17.65 19.98
C LEU A 550 22.63 -18.25 21.25
N GLY A 551 22.97 -17.72 22.43
CA GLY A 551 22.29 -18.07 23.67
C GLY A 551 20.80 -17.77 23.59
N LEU A 552 20.44 -16.63 23.02
CA LEU A 552 19.07 -16.16 22.81
C LEU A 552 18.34 -16.97 21.72
N VAL A 553 18.99 -17.30 20.60
CA VAL A 553 18.43 -18.13 19.51
C VAL A 553 18.37 -19.59 19.93
N ALA A 554 19.33 -20.12 20.65
CA ALA A 554 19.24 -21.45 21.25
C ALA A 554 18.12 -21.50 22.30
N THR A 555 17.95 -20.41 23.05
CA THR A 555 16.81 -20.23 23.95
C THR A 555 15.51 -20.17 23.16
N ASP A 556 15.42 -19.53 22.00
CA ASP A 556 14.21 -19.47 21.16
C ASP A 556 13.95 -20.78 20.40
N GLN A 557 14.98 -21.40 19.84
CA GLN A 557 14.89 -22.70 19.19
C GLN A 557 14.43 -23.78 20.19
N GLY A 558 14.79 -23.60 21.47
CA GLY A 558 14.36 -24.41 22.61
C GLY A 558 13.12 -23.89 23.34
N SER A 559 12.64 -22.68 23.06
CA SER A 559 11.42 -22.07 23.62
C SER A 559 10.54 -21.60 22.48
N GLU A 560 10.76 -20.47 21.81
CA GLU A 560 9.90 -19.89 20.75
C GLU A 560 10.53 -19.75 19.32
N PRO A 561 10.52 -20.77 18.42
CA PRO A 561 11.37 -20.84 17.22
C PRO A 561 11.06 -19.85 16.08
N THR A 562 9.91 -19.18 16.10
CA THR A 562 9.58 -18.10 15.15
C THR A 562 9.58 -16.71 15.79
N ARG A 563 10.13 -16.59 16.99
CA ARG A 563 10.31 -15.29 17.65
C ARG A 563 11.22 -14.40 16.80
N VAL A 564 10.66 -13.31 16.30
CA VAL A 564 11.44 -12.20 15.72
C VAL A 564 11.92 -11.35 16.89
N ARG A 565 13.23 -11.31 17.13
CA ARG A 565 13.83 -10.46 18.17
C ARG A 565 13.99 -9.03 17.66
N THR A 566 13.47 -8.08 18.42
CA THR A 566 13.64 -6.63 18.16
C THR A 566 14.55 -5.99 19.21
N GLU A 567 14.83 -6.72 20.29
CA GLU A 567 15.67 -6.34 21.42
C GLU A 567 17.17 -6.60 21.19
N PHE A 568 17.54 -7.31 20.13
CA PHE A 568 18.91 -7.64 19.80
C PHE A 568 19.12 -7.66 18.28
N PRO A 569 20.04 -6.84 17.73
CA PRO A 569 20.91 -5.88 18.42
C PRO A 569 20.15 -4.68 19.00
N PRO A 570 20.78 -3.89 19.89
CA PRO A 570 20.11 -2.77 20.55
C PRO A 570 19.51 -1.78 19.56
N VAL A 571 18.26 -1.40 19.83
CA VAL A 571 17.51 -0.36 19.11
C VAL A 571 18.37 0.89 19.02
N ARG A 572 18.61 1.35 17.79
CA ARG A 572 19.32 2.61 17.54
C ARG A 572 18.37 3.76 17.85
N ASP A 573 18.87 4.79 18.51
CA ASP A 573 18.09 6.00 18.81
C ASP A 573 17.97 6.84 17.53
N ILE A 574 17.00 6.48 16.70
CA ILE A 574 16.76 7.12 15.41
C ILE A 574 15.68 8.20 15.62
N PRO A 575 15.93 9.46 15.24
CA PRO A 575 14.94 10.51 15.40
C PRO A 575 13.72 10.32 14.49
N GLY A 576 12.56 10.79 14.95
CA GLY A 576 11.28 10.74 14.22
C GLY A 576 11.15 11.76 13.07
N ASP A 577 12.23 12.45 12.70
CA ASP A 577 12.25 13.42 11.62
C ASP A 577 13.64 13.47 10.95
N THR A 578 13.70 13.51 9.61
CA THR A 578 14.98 13.57 8.87
C THR A 578 15.71 14.91 9.04
N GLY A 579 15.02 15.94 9.49
CA GLY A 579 15.57 17.24 9.88
C GLY A 579 16.01 17.32 11.33
N HIS A 580 16.17 16.21 12.04
CA HIS A 580 16.69 16.23 13.41
C HIS A 580 18.21 16.51 13.47
N GLN A 581 18.69 17.07 14.58
CA GLN A 581 20.12 17.40 14.77
C GLN A 581 21.02 16.15 14.67
N ASP A 582 20.58 15.01 15.21
CA ASP A 582 21.37 13.78 15.20
C ASP A 582 21.52 13.18 13.80
N VAL A 583 20.52 13.37 12.94
CA VAL A 583 20.57 12.98 11.53
C VAL A 583 21.62 13.82 10.79
N ALA A 584 21.65 15.13 11.03
CA ALA A 584 22.70 16.00 10.50
C ALA A 584 24.09 15.65 11.06
N GLN A 585 24.17 15.24 12.33
CA GLN A 585 25.42 14.80 12.95
C GLN A 585 25.94 13.49 12.34
N LEU A 586 25.04 12.57 11.97
CA LEU A 586 25.39 11.37 11.22
C LEU A 586 25.95 11.73 9.84
N ALA A 587 25.27 12.60 9.09
CA ALA A 587 25.76 13.10 7.80
C ALA A 587 27.13 13.78 7.90
N LYS A 588 27.37 14.56 8.96
CA LYS A 588 28.67 15.16 9.27
C LYS A 588 29.76 14.11 9.50
N THR A 589 29.41 13.03 10.21
CA THR A 589 30.34 11.91 10.47
C THR A 589 30.73 11.21 9.17
N TRP A 590 29.77 10.98 8.26
CA TRP A 590 30.07 10.44 6.93
C TRP A 590 30.97 11.35 6.11
N LEU A 591 30.71 12.67 6.11
CA LEU A 591 31.54 13.65 5.43
C LEU A 591 32.99 13.65 5.96
N GLN A 592 33.18 13.62 7.28
CA GLN A 592 34.50 13.57 7.91
C GLN A 592 35.22 12.27 7.58
N THR A 593 34.55 11.13 7.75
CA THR A 593 35.10 9.81 7.42
C THR A 593 35.55 9.74 5.97
N CYS A 594 34.74 10.23 5.04
CA CYS A 594 35.09 10.25 3.63
C CYS A 594 36.29 11.18 3.32
N LYS A 595 36.44 12.31 4.02
CA LYS A 595 37.59 13.21 3.86
C LYS A 595 38.88 12.62 4.44
N GLU A 596 38.79 11.84 5.51
CA GLU A 596 39.95 11.28 6.21
C GLU A 596 40.40 9.94 5.62
N CYS A 597 39.45 9.11 5.17
CA CYS A 597 39.71 7.72 4.81
C CYS A 597 39.65 7.44 3.31
N HIS A 598 39.04 8.31 2.49
CA HIS A 598 38.87 8.05 1.06
C HIS A 598 39.53 9.11 0.17
N ASP A 599 40.01 8.68 -0.99
CA ASP A 599 40.44 9.57 -2.07
C ASP A 599 39.24 9.95 -2.97
N CYS A 600 38.21 10.54 -2.36
CA CYS A 600 37.00 10.98 -3.07
C CYS A 600 37.13 12.36 -3.71
N GLY A 601 38.34 12.93 -3.73
CA GLY A 601 38.56 14.34 -4.07
C GLY A 601 38.50 15.24 -2.84
N SER A 602 39.49 16.11 -2.76
CA SER A 602 39.64 17.18 -1.77
C SER A 602 38.77 18.38 -2.13
N SER A 603 38.15 19.00 -1.13
CA SER A 603 37.63 20.36 -1.27
C SER A 603 38.73 21.29 -1.81
N SER A 604 38.49 21.88 -2.98
CA SER A 604 39.26 22.98 -3.58
C SER A 604 40.79 22.91 -3.41
N GLU A 605 41.43 21.81 -3.83
CA GLU A 605 42.90 21.70 -3.86
C GLU A 605 43.58 22.81 -4.70
N ASN A 606 42.82 23.47 -5.59
CA ASN A 606 43.28 24.58 -6.43
C ASN A 606 42.72 25.98 -6.05
N GLY A 607 41.93 26.10 -4.97
CA GLY A 607 41.37 27.39 -4.53
C GLY A 607 40.30 28.00 -5.44
N TRP A 608 39.66 27.19 -6.31
CA TRP A 608 38.56 27.60 -7.18
C TRP A 608 37.22 27.67 -6.41
N TYR A 609 36.39 28.67 -6.75
CA TYR A 609 35.03 28.84 -6.22
C TYR A 609 34.07 29.24 -7.35
N PRO A 610 32.76 28.92 -7.21
CA PRO A 610 31.73 29.45 -8.09
C PRO A 610 31.77 30.99 -8.10
N LYS A 611 31.40 31.62 -9.23
CA LYS A 611 31.39 33.09 -9.38
C LYS A 611 30.51 33.78 -8.32
N ARG A 612 29.43 33.12 -7.93
CA ARG A 612 28.52 33.54 -6.86
C ARG A 612 28.14 32.35 -5.98
N ILE A 613 28.03 32.59 -4.68
CA ILE A 613 27.73 31.55 -3.69
C ILE A 613 27.00 32.14 -2.48
N ILE A 614 26.18 31.36 -1.76
CA ILE A 614 25.46 31.85 -0.59
C ILE A 614 26.28 31.53 0.67
N HIS A 615 26.61 32.54 1.47
CA HIS A 615 27.04 32.34 2.85
C HIS A 615 25.82 31.97 3.69
N VAL A 616 25.84 30.80 4.35
CA VAL A 616 24.64 30.26 5.01
C VAL A 616 24.29 31.01 6.30
N GLY A 617 25.23 31.77 6.87
CA GLY A 617 25.05 32.47 8.14
C GLY A 617 24.87 31.52 9.32
N ASP A 618 24.26 32.00 10.39
CA ASP A 618 23.99 31.23 11.61
C ASP A 618 22.61 31.60 12.19
N ASP A 619 22.36 31.30 13.46
CA ASP A 619 21.08 31.61 14.10
C ASP A 619 20.85 33.13 14.30
N GLN A 620 21.90 33.95 14.22
CA GLN A 620 21.83 35.42 14.35
C GLN A 620 22.08 36.15 13.02
N GLN A 621 22.75 35.51 12.08
CA GLN A 621 23.07 36.05 10.77
C GLN A 621 22.27 35.33 9.68
N SER A 622 21.42 36.09 8.98
CA SER A 622 20.72 35.62 7.78
C SER A 622 21.69 35.24 6.66
N PRO A 623 21.30 34.31 5.76
CA PRO A 623 22.10 33.98 4.60
C PRO A 623 22.25 35.19 3.67
N ARG A 624 23.33 35.25 2.89
CA ARG A 624 23.54 36.28 1.86
C ARG A 624 24.34 35.75 0.68
N LEU A 625 24.15 36.36 -0.48
CA LEU A 625 24.93 36.09 -1.67
C LEU A 625 26.33 36.73 -1.58
N VAL A 626 27.34 36.02 -2.02
CA VAL A 626 28.73 36.45 -2.07
C VAL A 626 29.20 36.36 -3.52
N ILE A 627 29.75 37.45 -4.04
CA ILE A 627 30.39 37.49 -5.36
C ILE A 627 31.87 37.21 -5.12
N SER A 628 32.35 36.05 -5.57
CA SER A 628 33.67 35.52 -5.21
C SER A 628 34.85 36.38 -5.65
N GLU A 629 34.66 37.20 -6.70
CA GLU A 629 35.66 38.18 -7.16
C GLU A 629 35.80 39.37 -6.19
N ASN A 630 34.70 39.79 -5.56
CA ASN A 630 34.69 40.92 -4.63
C ASN A 630 35.08 40.51 -3.21
N GLU A 631 34.66 39.31 -2.80
CA GLU A 631 34.89 38.75 -1.48
C GLU A 631 35.25 37.28 -1.65
N ARG A 632 36.52 36.94 -1.44
CA ARG A 632 37.01 35.57 -1.60
C ARG A 632 36.40 34.68 -0.50
N PRO A 633 35.65 33.63 -0.84
CA PRO A 633 35.10 32.73 0.17
C PRO A 633 36.21 31.98 0.93
N GLU A 634 36.02 31.77 2.23
CA GLU A 634 36.97 31.06 3.10
C GLU A 634 36.35 29.77 3.63
N GLY A 635 36.76 28.62 3.08
CA GLY A 635 36.31 27.29 3.51
C GLY A 635 35.54 26.52 2.44
N SER A 636 34.94 25.41 2.84
CA SER A 636 34.21 24.54 1.91
C SER A 636 32.79 25.03 1.62
N TYR A 637 32.23 24.59 0.50
CA TYR A 637 30.83 24.83 0.17
C TYR A 637 30.08 23.54 -0.19
N ALA A 638 28.76 23.59 -0.05
CA ALA A 638 27.84 22.57 -0.54
C ALA A 638 27.18 23.01 -1.85
N ALA A 639 26.70 22.08 -2.67
CA ALA A 639 25.78 22.35 -3.77
C ALA A 639 24.39 21.80 -3.42
N LEU A 640 23.32 22.30 -4.06
CA LEU A 640 21.95 21.80 -3.89
C LEU A 640 21.42 21.22 -5.19
N SER A 641 20.98 19.96 -5.16
CA SER A 641 20.16 19.33 -6.18
C SER A 641 18.70 19.31 -5.72
N HIS A 642 17.79 19.92 -6.50
CA HIS A 642 16.37 20.01 -6.14
C HIS A 642 15.47 20.14 -7.39
N CYS A 643 14.18 19.84 -7.26
CA CYS A 643 13.19 20.04 -8.34
C CYS A 643 12.67 21.47 -8.35
N TRP A 644 12.60 22.09 -9.53
CA TRP A 644 12.02 23.43 -9.71
C TRP A 644 10.49 23.43 -9.78
N GLY A 645 9.87 22.30 -10.13
CA GLY A 645 8.43 22.17 -10.41
C GLY A 645 8.04 22.64 -11.83
N GLU A 646 6.78 22.39 -12.23
CA GLU A 646 6.27 22.73 -13.58
C GLU A 646 6.08 24.23 -13.82
N ASP A 647 5.74 25.01 -12.77
CA ASP A 647 5.57 26.47 -12.82
C ASP A 647 6.42 27.09 -11.69
N PRO A 648 7.70 27.39 -11.95
CA PRO A 648 8.66 27.75 -10.92
C PRO A 648 8.39 29.17 -10.37
N LYS A 649 7.46 29.27 -9.41
CA LYS A 649 7.12 30.49 -8.67
C LYS A 649 7.75 30.45 -7.29
N PHE A 650 8.97 30.95 -7.20
CA PHE A 650 9.70 31.08 -5.94
C PHE A 650 10.79 32.15 -6.03
N LEU A 651 11.43 32.44 -4.89
CA LEU A 651 12.48 33.44 -4.82
C LEU A 651 13.70 33.01 -5.66
N MET A 652 14.06 33.85 -6.64
CA MET A 652 15.17 33.62 -7.56
C MET A 652 16.05 34.87 -7.68
N LEU A 653 17.31 34.67 -8.07
CA LEU A 653 18.22 35.77 -8.37
C LEU A 653 17.88 36.40 -9.73
N THR A 654 17.81 37.73 -9.75
CA THR A 654 17.56 38.57 -10.93
C THR A 654 18.51 39.75 -10.93
N SER A 655 18.62 40.48 -12.05
CA SER A 655 19.44 41.70 -12.09
C SER A 655 19.01 42.74 -11.06
N ASP A 656 17.72 42.75 -10.72
CA ASP A 656 17.11 43.79 -9.89
C ASP A 656 17.33 43.57 -8.39
N ASN A 657 17.42 42.30 -7.96
CA ASN A 657 17.59 41.94 -6.55
C ASN A 657 19.03 41.51 -6.18
N LEU A 658 19.96 41.48 -7.14
CA LEU A 658 21.35 41.08 -6.92
C LEU A 658 22.03 41.82 -5.75
N LEU A 659 21.90 43.16 -5.70
CA LEU A 659 22.51 43.98 -4.66
C LEU A 659 21.84 43.80 -3.29
N GLU A 660 20.56 43.44 -3.26
CA GLU A 660 19.82 43.14 -2.03
C GLU A 660 20.28 41.79 -1.47
N PHE A 661 20.35 40.76 -2.32
CA PHE A 661 20.80 39.43 -1.93
C PHE A 661 22.25 39.44 -1.42
N CYS A 662 23.10 40.33 -1.95
CA CYS A 662 24.46 40.52 -1.43
C CYS A 662 24.52 41.03 0.01
N LYS A 663 23.46 41.70 0.49
CA LYS A 663 23.34 42.18 1.87
C LYS A 663 22.74 41.11 2.77
N GLU A 664 21.57 40.62 2.39
CA GLU A 664 20.78 39.68 3.18
C GLU A 664 19.73 38.97 2.32
N ILE A 665 19.45 37.72 2.64
CA ILE A 665 18.33 36.93 2.13
C ILE A 665 17.54 36.44 3.35
N HIS A 666 16.29 36.89 3.49
CA HIS A 666 15.48 36.52 4.65
C HIS A 666 15.05 35.06 4.60
N MET A 667 15.39 34.28 5.64
CA MET A 667 15.08 32.85 5.74
C MET A 667 13.60 32.53 5.50
N GLN A 668 12.66 33.37 5.96
CA GLN A 668 11.22 33.13 5.82
C GLN A 668 10.72 33.26 4.38
N THR A 669 11.45 33.97 3.52
CA THR A 669 11.10 34.16 2.10
C THR A 669 11.60 33.01 1.21
N LEU A 670 12.54 32.21 1.71
CA LEU A 670 13.07 31.07 1.01
C LEU A 670 12.07 29.90 1.02
N PRO A 671 11.90 29.17 -0.09
CA PRO A 671 11.18 27.90 -0.14
C PRO A 671 11.71 26.88 0.88
N ALA A 672 10.86 25.93 1.27
CA ALA A 672 11.20 24.93 2.29
C ALA A 672 12.48 24.16 1.96
N SER A 673 12.65 23.72 0.70
CA SER A 673 13.85 22.99 0.26
C SER A 673 15.13 23.81 0.44
N PHE A 674 15.07 25.14 0.26
CA PHE A 674 16.24 26.01 0.40
C PHE A 674 16.56 26.25 1.87
N ARG A 675 15.52 26.47 2.69
CA ARG A 675 15.66 26.60 4.14
C ARG A 675 16.25 25.33 4.75
N ASP A 676 15.72 24.17 4.39
CA ASP A 676 16.15 22.88 4.93
C ASP A 676 17.59 22.56 4.52
N ALA A 677 17.98 22.87 3.27
CA ALA A 677 19.37 22.74 2.82
C ALA A 677 20.33 23.67 3.56
N ILE A 678 19.95 24.93 3.79
CA ILE A 678 20.73 25.91 4.58
C ILE A 678 20.87 25.44 6.03
N VAL A 679 19.77 24.99 6.66
CA VAL A 679 19.77 24.45 8.02
C VAL A 679 20.67 23.22 8.11
N THR A 680 20.61 22.33 7.12
CA THR A 680 21.50 21.16 7.04
C THR A 680 22.97 21.57 6.95
N CYS A 681 23.31 22.54 6.09
CA CYS A 681 24.68 23.07 5.98
C CYS A 681 25.18 23.67 7.29
N ARG A 682 24.36 24.49 7.96
CA ARG A 682 24.68 25.08 9.27
C ARG A 682 25.01 24.00 10.31
N ARG A 683 24.21 22.94 10.38
CA ARG A 683 24.38 21.83 11.35
C ARG A 683 25.60 20.95 11.04
N ILE A 684 25.88 20.69 9.77
CA ILE A 684 27.08 19.95 9.34
C ILE A 684 28.34 20.81 9.54
N GLY A 685 28.21 22.14 9.45
CA GLY A 685 29.31 23.10 9.57
C GLY A 685 29.93 23.46 8.21
N ILE A 686 29.11 23.53 7.15
CA ILE A 686 29.51 24.01 5.83
C ILE A 686 29.07 25.47 5.69
N PRO A 687 30.01 26.44 5.59
CA PRO A 687 29.70 27.87 5.64
C PRO A 687 29.05 28.43 4.37
N TYR A 688 29.12 27.72 3.26
CA TYR A 688 28.58 28.19 1.98
C TYR A 688 27.75 27.12 1.28
N ILE A 689 26.73 27.54 0.54
CA ILE A 689 25.95 26.68 -0.34
C ILE A 689 25.76 27.36 -1.70
N TRP A 690 25.86 26.58 -2.77
CA TRP A 690 25.50 27.00 -4.12
C TRP A 690 24.12 26.45 -4.47
N ILE A 691 23.22 27.35 -4.88
CA ILE A 691 21.86 27.04 -5.33
C ILE A 691 21.69 27.74 -6.68
N ASP A 692 21.51 26.97 -7.75
CA ASP A 692 21.42 27.44 -9.14
C ASP A 692 20.48 28.65 -9.30
N SER A 693 19.26 28.55 -8.78
CA SER A 693 18.22 29.57 -8.87
C SER A 693 18.53 30.86 -8.11
N LEU A 694 19.51 30.82 -7.18
CA LEU A 694 19.95 31.96 -6.36
C LEU A 694 21.38 32.43 -6.66
N CYS A 695 22.14 31.68 -7.47
CA CYS A 695 23.53 31.99 -7.82
C CYS A 695 23.73 32.28 -9.31
N ILE A 696 22.72 32.04 -10.15
CA ILE A 696 22.67 32.37 -11.58
C ILE A 696 21.54 33.39 -11.79
N LEU A 697 21.76 34.39 -12.64
CA LEU A 697 20.72 35.36 -13.00
C LEU A 697 19.63 34.66 -13.82
N GLN A 698 18.42 34.56 -13.26
CA GLN A 698 17.29 33.90 -13.92
C GLN A 698 16.52 34.82 -14.87
N SER A 699 16.62 36.13 -14.66
CA SER A 699 16.01 37.13 -15.53
C SER A 699 16.67 38.51 -15.36
N GLY A 700 16.41 39.39 -16.32
CA GLY A 700 16.94 40.75 -16.36
C GLY A 700 18.08 40.94 -17.35
N LEU A 701 18.73 42.09 -17.30
CA LEU A 701 19.80 42.43 -18.25
C LEU A 701 21.04 41.55 -18.00
N GLY A 702 21.54 40.89 -19.05
CA GLY A 702 22.73 40.04 -19.00
C GLY A 702 22.50 38.62 -18.50
N SER A 703 21.25 38.20 -18.26
CA SER A 703 20.95 36.88 -17.70
C SER A 703 21.31 35.73 -18.65
N HIS A 704 21.25 35.93 -19.96
CA HIS A 704 21.59 34.90 -20.95
C HIS A 704 23.11 34.65 -21.00
N GLU A 705 23.91 35.71 -21.06
CA GLU A 705 25.37 35.61 -21.03
C GLU A 705 25.86 35.04 -19.68
N ASP A 706 25.20 35.43 -18.59
CA ASP A 706 25.45 34.91 -17.25
C ASP A 706 25.13 33.40 -17.16
N TRP A 707 23.98 32.97 -17.69
CA TRP A 707 23.61 31.55 -17.74
C TRP A 707 24.57 30.72 -18.60
N LEU A 708 24.97 31.21 -19.78
CA LEU A 708 25.97 30.54 -20.62
C LEU A 708 27.29 30.37 -19.85
N SER A 709 27.75 31.44 -19.21
CA SER A 709 28.99 31.43 -18.44
C SER A 709 28.92 30.52 -17.21
N HIS A 710 27.76 30.41 -16.55
CA HIS A 710 27.57 29.57 -15.37
C HIS A 710 27.31 28.10 -15.72
N SER A 711 26.55 27.82 -16.77
CA SER A 711 26.27 26.45 -17.24
C SER A 711 27.54 25.75 -17.71
N GLU A 712 28.45 26.48 -18.36
CA GLU A 712 29.79 25.99 -18.69
C GLU A 712 30.58 25.57 -17.44
N ASP A 713 30.50 26.34 -16.36
CA ASP A 713 31.21 26.10 -15.09
C ASP A 713 30.47 25.13 -14.14
N MET A 714 29.22 24.76 -14.44
CA MET A 714 28.38 23.94 -13.54
C MET A 714 29.07 22.62 -13.17
N HIS A 715 29.79 22.02 -14.12
CA HIS A 715 30.59 20.83 -13.85
C HIS A 715 31.67 21.07 -12.77
N LEU A 716 32.31 22.24 -12.74
CA LEU A 716 33.27 22.62 -11.71
C LEU A 716 32.59 22.89 -10.37
N VAL A 717 31.37 23.42 -10.36
CA VAL A 717 30.59 23.66 -9.14
C VAL A 717 30.36 22.37 -8.38
N TYR A 718 29.79 21.35 -9.04
CA TYR A 718 29.55 20.07 -8.40
C TYR A 718 30.84 19.31 -8.15
N HIS A 719 31.82 19.36 -9.07
CA HIS A 719 33.10 18.68 -8.90
C HIS A 719 33.92 19.19 -7.70
N ASN A 720 33.93 20.50 -7.44
CA ASN A 720 34.72 21.09 -6.35
C ASN A 720 33.94 21.24 -5.03
N CYS A 721 32.65 20.87 -4.99
CA CYS A 721 31.86 20.98 -3.76
C CYS A 721 32.37 19.98 -2.70
N ALA A 722 32.23 20.35 -1.42
CA ALA A 722 32.51 19.41 -0.34
C ALA A 722 31.36 18.42 -0.13
N LEU A 723 30.14 18.81 -0.46
CA LEU A 723 28.94 17.99 -0.33
C LEU A 723 27.85 18.48 -1.28
N ASN A 724 27.25 17.59 -2.05
CA ASN A 724 25.97 17.87 -2.70
C ASN A 724 24.83 17.46 -1.77
N VAL A 725 23.89 18.36 -1.50
CA VAL A 725 22.65 18.08 -0.78
C VAL A 725 21.57 17.82 -1.83
N SER A 726 21.04 16.61 -1.86
CA SER A 726 20.05 16.16 -2.85
C SER A 726 18.70 15.97 -2.17
N ILE A 727 17.68 16.71 -2.60
CA ILE A 727 16.33 16.60 -2.06
C ILE A 727 15.48 15.75 -3.01
N ASP A 728 15.59 14.44 -2.84
CA ASP A 728 15.06 13.47 -3.81
C ASP A 728 13.53 13.41 -3.79
N VAL A 729 12.95 13.49 -2.59
CA VAL A 729 11.51 13.29 -2.32
C VAL A 729 10.59 14.41 -2.80
N SER A 730 11.10 15.63 -3.03
CA SER A 730 10.26 16.79 -3.29
C SER A 730 10.16 17.14 -4.77
N GLU A 731 8.93 17.23 -5.28
CA GLU A 731 8.61 17.58 -6.66
C GLU A 731 8.84 19.06 -7.01
N ASN A 732 8.96 19.94 -5.99
CA ASN A 732 9.18 21.38 -6.15
C ASN A 732 9.89 21.97 -4.91
N PRO A 733 10.35 23.23 -4.95
CA PRO A 733 11.12 23.83 -3.85
C PRO A 733 10.33 24.06 -2.55
N HIS A 734 8.99 23.96 -2.58
CA HIS A 734 8.14 24.16 -1.40
C HIS A 734 7.94 22.88 -0.58
N GLY A 735 8.28 21.71 -1.14
CA GLY A 735 8.10 20.41 -0.47
C GLY A 735 9.07 20.13 0.68
N GLY A 736 10.24 20.78 0.72
CA GLY A 736 11.22 20.61 1.80
C GLY A 736 11.99 19.29 1.75
N ALA A 737 13.04 19.19 2.56
CA ALA A 737 13.83 17.96 2.74
C ALA A 737 13.41 17.17 3.97
N PHE A 738 12.83 17.84 4.97
CA PHE A 738 12.53 17.25 6.26
C PHE A 738 11.19 16.48 6.25
N ARG A 739 11.19 15.27 6.81
CA ARG A 739 10.08 14.31 6.79
C ARG A 739 9.92 13.67 8.16
N SER A 740 8.70 13.79 8.70
CA SER A 740 8.26 13.02 9.87
C SER A 740 8.16 11.54 9.53
N ARG A 741 8.61 10.69 10.44
CA ARG A 741 8.69 9.23 10.27
C ARG A 741 8.53 8.49 11.59
N ASN A 742 8.27 7.19 11.50
CA ASN A 742 8.35 6.31 12.65
C ASN A 742 9.76 5.67 12.71
N PRO A 743 10.58 5.98 13.74
CA PRO A 743 11.92 5.40 13.92
C PRO A 743 11.99 3.88 13.92
N THR A 744 10.89 3.21 14.24
CA THR A 744 10.82 1.74 14.34
C THR A 744 11.08 1.08 12.98
N TYR A 745 10.73 1.72 11.87
CA TYR A 745 10.95 1.19 10.52
C TYR A 745 12.40 1.30 10.03
N LEU A 746 13.26 2.00 10.77
CA LEU A 746 14.69 2.18 10.46
C LEU A 746 15.59 1.36 11.41
N GLN A 747 15.02 0.44 12.18
CA GLN A 747 15.74 -0.39 13.16
C GLN A 747 16.30 -1.65 12.54
N ASP A 748 17.56 -1.97 12.85
CA ASP A 748 18.23 -3.16 12.33
C ASP A 748 17.46 -4.44 12.61
N CYS A 749 17.33 -5.28 11.60
CA CYS A 749 16.87 -6.65 11.76
C CYS A 749 17.90 -7.60 11.14
N TYR A 750 18.49 -8.46 11.98
CA TYR A 750 19.46 -9.46 11.55
C TYR A 750 18.92 -10.87 11.79
N VAL A 751 19.15 -11.75 10.84
CA VAL A 751 18.97 -13.20 10.94
C VAL A 751 20.33 -13.85 10.84
N TRP A 752 20.64 -14.82 11.69
CA TRP A 752 21.90 -15.56 11.57
C TRP A 752 21.60 -16.95 11.06
N SER A 753 22.40 -17.41 10.11
CA SER A 753 22.13 -18.67 9.44
C SER A 753 23.37 -19.56 9.34
N PRO A 754 23.23 -20.89 9.54
CA PRO A 754 24.31 -21.84 9.34
C PRO A 754 24.54 -22.18 7.85
N PHE A 755 23.89 -21.50 6.90
CA PHE A 755 24.07 -21.78 5.47
C PHE A 755 25.46 -21.35 5.00
N TYR A 756 26.18 -22.33 4.43
CA TYR A 756 27.43 -22.11 3.72
C TYR A 756 27.11 -21.62 2.30
N ALA A 757 27.15 -20.31 2.07
CA ALA A 757 27.24 -19.80 0.71
C ALA A 757 28.68 -20.09 0.22
N LEU A 758 28.83 -21.01 -0.73
CA LEU A 758 30.10 -21.12 -1.44
C LEU A 758 30.35 -19.76 -2.10
N PRO A 759 31.47 -19.05 -1.82
CA PRO A 759 31.88 -18.00 -2.73
C PRO A 759 32.08 -18.70 -4.07
N TYR A 760 31.45 -18.19 -5.13
CA TYR A 760 31.79 -18.60 -6.47
C TYR A 760 33.27 -18.24 -6.69
N SER A 761 34.15 -19.19 -6.40
CA SER A 761 35.54 -19.12 -6.79
C SER A 761 35.53 -19.13 -8.31
N SER A 762 36.03 -18.04 -8.86
CA SER A 762 36.40 -17.89 -10.25
C SER A 762 37.41 -18.98 -10.65
N SER A 763 36.94 -20.18 -11.00
CA SER A 763 37.56 -21.02 -12.02
C SER A 763 36.65 -22.19 -12.40
N ARG A 764 36.23 -22.18 -13.68
CA ARG A 764 35.88 -23.38 -14.42
C ARG A 764 37.04 -24.37 -14.27
N ASN A 765 36.87 -25.44 -13.50
CA ASN A 765 37.42 -26.77 -13.73
C ASN A 765 36.99 -27.69 -12.58
N GLU A 766 35.80 -28.27 -12.72
CA GLU A 766 35.52 -29.54 -12.09
C GLU A 766 36.49 -30.57 -12.68
N HIS A 767 37.26 -31.23 -11.82
CA HIS A 767 37.80 -32.60 -11.91
C HIS A 767 39.14 -32.68 -11.15
N ASN A 768 39.07 -32.87 -9.82
CA ASN A 768 39.92 -33.82 -9.12
C ASN A 768 39.39 -34.06 -7.70
N THR A 769 39.03 -35.31 -7.45
CA THR A 769 38.78 -35.89 -6.12
C THR A 769 40.04 -35.88 -5.28
N GLY A 770 39.93 -35.60 -3.97
CA GLY A 770 40.94 -35.98 -2.99
C GLY A 770 41.06 -35.04 -1.80
N ASP A 771 40.79 -35.59 -0.63
CA ASP A 771 41.12 -35.12 0.72
C ASP A 771 40.38 -33.92 1.33
N SER A 772 39.86 -34.24 2.51
CA SER A 772 39.33 -33.38 3.55
C SER A 772 40.26 -32.22 3.89
N ILE A 773 40.00 -31.07 3.28
CA ILE A 773 40.40 -29.78 3.84
C ILE A 773 39.31 -29.41 4.84
N GLU A 774 39.65 -29.39 6.13
CA GLU A 774 38.82 -28.80 7.17
C GLU A 774 38.44 -27.38 6.74
N LYS A 775 37.17 -27.19 6.36
CA LYS A 775 36.65 -25.87 6.01
C LYS A 775 36.67 -25.03 7.28
N PRO A 776 37.29 -23.83 7.30
CA PRO A 776 37.19 -22.96 8.48
C PRO A 776 35.71 -22.64 8.73
N ASN A 777 35.30 -22.69 10.00
CA ASN A 777 33.96 -22.28 10.46
C ASN A 777 33.76 -20.78 10.16
N LEU A 778 33.32 -20.46 8.94
CA LEU A 778 32.93 -19.12 8.55
C LEU A 778 31.47 -18.92 8.95
N TRP A 779 31.22 -17.86 9.71
CA TRP A 779 29.90 -17.49 10.21
C TRP A 779 29.32 -16.36 9.35
N ASN A 780 28.01 -16.44 9.06
CA ASN A 780 27.28 -15.56 8.16
C ASN A 780 26.14 -14.85 8.91
N ILE A 781 26.13 -13.52 8.87
CA ILE A 781 25.04 -12.67 9.38
C ILE A 781 24.25 -12.14 8.20
N CYS A 782 22.93 -12.33 8.24
CA CYS A 782 21.99 -11.84 7.25
C CYS A 782 21.29 -10.58 7.77
N ALA A 783 21.52 -9.41 7.18
CA ALA A 783 20.65 -8.25 7.43
C ALA A 783 19.38 -8.37 6.58
N ILE A 784 18.22 -7.99 7.13
CA ILE A 784 16.95 -7.85 6.41
C ILE A 784 16.85 -6.41 5.91
N PHE A 785 16.39 -6.26 4.67
CA PHE A 785 16.21 -4.97 4.00
C PHE A 785 14.81 -4.89 3.39
N THR A 786 14.26 -3.68 3.29
CA THR A 786 13.04 -3.42 2.49
C THR A 786 13.41 -2.88 1.12
N ALA A 787 12.47 -2.89 0.19
CA ALA A 787 12.60 -2.28 -1.14
C ALA A 787 13.22 -0.87 -1.10
N GLU A 788 12.83 -0.06 -0.11
CA GLU A 788 13.24 1.32 0.10
C GLU A 788 14.71 1.49 0.56
N ASP A 789 15.35 0.41 1.04
CA ASP A 789 16.78 0.40 1.36
C ASP A 789 17.66 0.33 0.10
N PHE A 790 17.08 -0.08 -1.02
CA PHE A 790 17.79 -0.27 -2.28
C PHE A 790 17.85 1.01 -3.09
N SER A 791 18.74 0.98 -4.07
CA SER A 791 19.00 2.13 -4.91
C SER A 791 17.94 2.45 -5.92
N TRP A 792 17.20 1.43 -6.37
CA TRP A 792 16.09 1.59 -7.28
C TRP A 792 14.92 2.34 -6.63
N ALA A 793 14.72 2.24 -5.31
CA ALA A 793 13.71 3.03 -4.61
C ALA A 793 13.94 4.55 -4.72
N ARG A 794 15.16 5.00 -5.06
CA ARG A 794 15.43 6.41 -5.38
C ARG A 794 15.23 6.73 -6.85
N VAL A 795 15.23 5.76 -7.76
CA VAL A 795 15.05 5.98 -9.20
C VAL A 795 13.68 6.60 -9.48
N ASP A 796 12.67 6.19 -8.71
CA ASP A 796 11.29 6.68 -8.88
C ASP A 796 10.99 7.97 -8.12
N LEU A 797 11.95 8.47 -7.32
CA LEU A 797 11.77 9.72 -6.60
C LEU A 797 11.82 10.93 -7.55
N PRO A 798 11.04 11.99 -7.28
CA PRO A 798 10.86 13.12 -8.19
C PRO A 798 12.14 13.70 -8.79
N LEU A 799 13.20 13.84 -8.00
CA LEU A 799 14.45 14.44 -8.45
C LEU A 799 15.22 13.58 -9.47
N SER A 800 15.13 12.25 -9.34
CA SER A 800 15.82 11.30 -10.23
C SER A 800 15.31 11.36 -11.67
N ASN A 801 14.08 11.82 -11.85
CA ASN A 801 13.50 12.05 -13.18
C ASN A 801 14.11 13.24 -13.92
N ARG A 802 14.88 14.13 -13.28
CA ARG A 802 15.49 15.29 -13.95
C ARG A 802 16.84 14.94 -14.58
N ALA A 803 17.01 15.22 -15.86
CA ALA A 803 18.24 14.91 -16.58
C ALA A 803 19.45 15.74 -16.12
N TRP A 804 19.24 17.02 -15.77
CA TRP A 804 20.31 17.88 -15.21
C TRP A 804 20.90 17.31 -13.92
N VAL A 805 20.07 16.71 -13.06
CA VAL A 805 20.52 16.06 -11.80
C VAL A 805 21.50 14.90 -12.06
N PHE A 806 21.50 14.33 -13.27
CA PHE A 806 22.42 13.24 -13.62
C PHE A 806 23.88 13.68 -13.46
N GLN A 807 24.25 14.82 -14.06
CA GLN A 807 25.61 15.34 -13.91
C GLN A 807 25.87 15.90 -12.50
N GLU A 808 24.88 16.51 -11.86
CA GLU A 808 25.01 17.08 -10.51
C GLU A 808 25.46 16.00 -9.53
N ARG A 809 24.79 14.84 -9.57
CA ARG A 809 25.14 13.69 -8.75
C ARG A 809 26.45 13.05 -9.18
N LEU A 810 26.65 12.85 -10.50
CA LEU A 810 27.82 12.16 -11.05
C LEU A 810 29.15 12.85 -10.73
N LEU A 811 29.16 14.17 -10.79
CA LEU A 811 30.37 14.97 -10.66
C LEU A 811 30.70 15.27 -9.21
N SER A 812 29.70 15.21 -8.32
CA SER A 812 29.86 15.50 -6.91
C SER A 812 30.73 14.44 -6.23
N PRO A 813 31.81 14.85 -5.52
CA PRO A 813 32.62 13.94 -4.70
C PRO A 813 31.81 13.11 -3.70
N ARG A 814 30.75 13.73 -3.18
CA ARG A 814 29.94 13.28 -2.04
C ARG A 814 28.51 13.80 -2.23
N THR A 815 27.50 12.95 -2.07
CA THR A 815 26.09 13.34 -2.13
C THR A 815 25.35 12.84 -0.90
N LEU A 816 24.59 13.73 -0.26
CA LEU A 816 23.65 13.43 0.81
C LEU A 816 22.22 13.50 0.25
N HIS A 817 21.55 12.37 0.20
CA HIS A 817 20.20 12.20 -0.33
C HIS A 817 19.16 12.30 0.77
N PHE A 818 18.12 13.12 0.59
CA PHE A 818 16.92 13.14 1.40
C PHE A 818 15.77 12.42 0.67
N GLY A 819 15.51 11.18 1.09
CA GLY A 819 14.45 10.33 0.53
C GLY A 819 13.09 10.50 1.21
N SER A 820 12.21 9.52 1.02
CA SER A 820 10.83 9.52 1.53
C SER A 820 10.76 9.58 3.07
N ASP A 821 11.60 8.81 3.74
CA ASP A 821 11.63 8.68 5.19
C ASP A 821 13.05 8.62 5.79
N ARG A 822 14.12 8.66 4.99
CA ARG A 822 15.51 8.53 5.45
C ARG A 822 16.51 9.29 4.59
N ILE A 823 17.66 9.60 5.16
CA ILE A 823 18.83 10.09 4.44
C ILE A 823 19.74 8.94 4.02
N SER A 824 20.39 9.11 2.87
CA SER A 824 21.45 8.21 2.40
C SER A 824 22.65 8.99 1.90
N TRP A 825 23.80 8.34 1.88
CA TRP A 825 25.09 8.95 1.57
C TRP A 825 25.83 8.15 0.51
N GLU A 826 26.38 8.90 -0.43
CA GLU A 826 27.14 8.39 -1.56
C GLU A 826 28.49 9.12 -1.67
N CYS A 827 29.58 8.37 -1.85
CA CYS A 827 30.89 8.92 -2.23
C CYS A 827 31.79 7.87 -2.89
N GLY A 828 32.91 8.31 -3.48
CA GLY A 828 33.90 7.47 -4.19
C GLY A 828 34.33 6.18 -3.48
N GLY A 829 34.49 6.22 -2.16
CA GLY A 829 34.95 5.11 -1.32
C GLY A 829 33.88 4.49 -0.42
N SER A 830 32.63 4.95 -0.47
CA SER A 830 31.52 4.36 0.29
C SER A 830 30.21 4.63 -0.43
N ARG A 831 29.56 3.54 -0.85
CA ARG A 831 28.47 3.59 -1.82
C ARG A 831 27.14 3.07 -1.29
N ASN A 832 27.05 2.77 -0.01
CA ASN A 832 25.88 2.12 0.61
C ASN A 832 25.67 2.60 2.05
N LEU A 833 25.88 3.89 2.31
CA LEU A 833 25.62 4.45 3.63
C LEU A 833 24.20 4.99 3.66
N ASN A 834 23.42 4.59 4.65
CA ASN A 834 22.12 5.20 4.91
C ASN A 834 21.87 5.21 6.42
N GLU A 835 20.79 5.84 6.85
CA GLU A 835 20.48 5.87 8.28
C GLU A 835 20.31 4.48 8.91
N TYR A 836 20.02 3.46 8.12
CA TYR A 836 19.93 2.07 8.57
C TYR A 836 21.31 1.40 8.69
N LEU A 837 22.17 1.56 7.68
CA LEU A 837 23.56 1.09 7.64
C LEU A 837 24.54 2.27 7.67
N PRO A 838 24.73 2.93 8.83
CA PRO A 838 25.60 4.10 8.91
C PRO A 838 27.08 3.79 8.70
N LYS A 839 27.48 2.52 8.70
CA LYS A 839 28.84 2.07 8.43
C LYS A 839 28.97 1.31 7.11
N GLY A 840 27.87 1.12 6.38
CA GLY A 840 27.85 0.33 5.15
C GLY A 840 28.15 -1.15 5.37
N ILE A 841 28.36 -1.86 4.27
CA ILE A 841 28.70 -3.29 4.22
C ILE A 841 30.20 -3.45 3.93
N SER A 842 30.83 -4.50 4.47
CA SER A 842 32.29 -4.71 4.43
C SER A 842 32.87 -5.19 3.09
N ASP A 843 32.05 -5.67 2.15
CA ASP A 843 32.48 -6.09 0.80
C ASP A 843 31.80 -5.22 -0.27
N ASP A 844 32.54 -4.26 -0.82
CA ASP A 844 32.06 -3.23 -1.75
C ASP A 844 31.97 -3.70 -3.22
N ARG A 845 32.23 -5.00 -3.46
CA ARG A 845 32.25 -5.62 -4.79
C ARG A 845 30.86 -5.87 -5.39
N TRP A 846 29.81 -5.45 -4.69
CA TRP A 846 28.42 -5.75 -5.01
C TRP A 846 27.73 -4.63 -5.80
N SER A 847 27.10 -4.97 -6.94
CA SER A 847 26.43 -4.01 -7.84
C SER A 847 24.93 -3.79 -7.58
N GLY A 848 24.26 -4.66 -6.82
CA GLY A 848 22.80 -4.61 -6.57
C GLY A 848 22.34 -3.73 -5.39
N PHE A 849 23.15 -3.59 -4.33
CA PHE A 849 22.88 -2.67 -3.21
C PHE A 849 23.33 -1.25 -3.50
N ASP A 850 24.16 -1.08 -4.53
CA ASP A 850 24.85 0.16 -4.88
C ASP A 850 23.83 1.26 -5.10
N CYS A 851 23.92 2.37 -4.37
CA CYS A 851 23.20 3.58 -4.68
C CYS A 851 23.54 4.07 -6.09
N LEU A 852 22.96 3.43 -7.11
CA LEU A 852 23.24 3.62 -8.52
C LEU A 852 24.75 3.72 -8.77
N ALA A 853 25.41 2.57 -8.73
CA ALA A 853 26.64 2.30 -9.46
C ALA A 853 27.64 3.46 -9.53
N GLN A 854 28.26 3.91 -8.43
CA GLN A 854 29.49 4.71 -8.62
C GLN A 854 30.60 3.90 -9.31
N ASN A 855 30.45 2.59 -9.42
CA ASN A 855 31.28 1.80 -10.32
C ASN A 855 30.88 1.91 -11.80
N ALA A 856 29.68 2.39 -12.14
CA ALA A 856 29.29 2.82 -13.50
C ALA A 856 29.39 4.35 -13.67
N PHE A 857 29.65 5.11 -12.59
CA PHE A 857 29.56 6.59 -12.57
C PHE A 857 30.83 7.31 -12.01
N SER A 858 31.74 6.64 -11.31
CA SER A 858 33.09 7.17 -11.00
C SER A 858 34.03 6.90 -12.15
N VAL A 859 34.59 7.96 -12.74
CA VAL A 859 35.54 7.91 -13.88
C VAL A 859 36.91 7.37 -13.45
N ARG A 860 36.96 6.38 -12.56
CA ARG A 860 38.18 5.69 -12.17
C ARG A 860 38.18 4.31 -12.82
N GLU A 861 39.34 3.97 -13.38
CA GLU A 861 39.56 2.96 -14.41
C GLU A 861 38.95 1.60 -14.09
N LYS A 862 37.92 1.22 -14.85
CA LYS A 862 37.45 -0.17 -15.00
C LYS A 862 38.03 -0.78 -16.27
N ALA A 863 38.03 -2.12 -16.31
CA ALA A 863 38.71 -2.92 -17.33
C ALA A 863 38.17 -2.77 -18.78
N ASP A 864 36.89 -2.36 -18.95
CA ASP A 864 36.32 -2.04 -20.26
C ASP A 864 35.62 -0.68 -20.22
N LEU A 865 36.25 0.31 -20.87
CA LEU A 865 35.81 1.70 -20.88
C LEU A 865 34.59 1.88 -21.80
N PHE A 866 34.47 1.09 -22.87
CA PHE A 866 33.39 1.23 -23.85
C PHE A 866 32.02 0.97 -23.20
N THR A 867 31.86 -0.18 -22.55
CA THR A 867 30.60 -0.54 -21.87
C THR A 867 30.22 0.54 -20.86
N TYR A 868 31.22 1.07 -20.15
CA TYR A 868 31.02 2.09 -19.14
C TYR A 868 30.37 3.37 -19.70
N TYR A 869 30.84 3.95 -20.81
CA TYR A 869 30.24 5.19 -21.34
C TYR A 869 28.79 5.01 -21.77
N TYR A 870 28.48 3.90 -22.43
CA TYR A 870 27.13 3.64 -22.92
C TYR A 870 26.17 3.21 -21.81
N ASP A 871 26.70 2.62 -20.74
CA ASP A 871 26.00 2.43 -19.47
C ASP A 871 25.64 3.76 -18.79
N LEU A 872 26.34 4.87 -19.09
CA LEU A 872 25.95 6.22 -18.64
C LEU A 872 24.79 6.80 -19.47
N VAL A 873 24.77 6.52 -20.77
CA VAL A 873 23.75 7.04 -21.70
C VAL A 873 22.37 6.46 -21.38
N PHE A 874 22.31 5.18 -21.05
CA PHE A 874 21.06 4.47 -20.75
C PHE A 874 20.23 5.10 -19.61
N PRO A 875 20.77 5.35 -18.40
CA PRO A 875 20.03 5.99 -17.32
C PRO A 875 19.90 7.51 -17.48
N TYR A 876 20.74 8.17 -18.30
CA TYR A 876 20.55 9.58 -18.66
C TYR A 876 19.33 9.76 -19.57
N THR A 877 19.20 8.95 -20.62
CA THR A 877 18.11 9.06 -21.60
C THR A 877 16.74 8.71 -21.04
N ASN A 878 16.69 7.99 -19.91
CA ASN A 878 15.45 7.74 -19.15
C ASN A 878 14.91 8.98 -18.41
N ARG A 879 15.67 10.07 -18.35
CA ARG A 879 15.31 11.27 -17.58
C ARG A 879 14.68 12.35 -18.46
N GLN A 880 13.88 13.18 -17.81
CA GLN A 880 13.12 14.27 -18.39
C GLN A 880 13.92 15.58 -18.40
N LEU A 881 13.73 16.35 -19.46
CA LEU A 881 14.26 17.71 -19.64
C LEU A 881 13.09 18.65 -19.87
N SER A 882 13.16 19.86 -19.29
CA SER A 882 12.19 20.92 -19.56
C SER A 882 12.33 21.46 -21.00
N HIS A 883 13.57 21.51 -21.51
CA HIS A 883 13.89 21.96 -22.86
C HIS A 883 14.72 20.89 -23.59
N PRO A 884 14.14 19.72 -23.96
CA PRO A 884 14.89 18.60 -24.53
C PRO A 884 15.53 18.93 -25.88
N ASP A 885 15.01 19.90 -26.64
CA ASP A 885 15.58 20.29 -27.93
C ASP A 885 16.88 21.10 -27.78
N GLU A 886 17.07 21.74 -26.64
CA GLU A 886 18.24 22.55 -26.34
C GLU A 886 19.20 21.75 -25.43
N ASP A 887 18.69 21.19 -24.34
CA ASP A 887 19.54 20.69 -23.24
C ASP A 887 20.03 19.24 -23.40
N LYS A 888 19.57 18.44 -24.38
CA LYS A 888 19.84 16.97 -24.40
C LYS A 888 21.32 16.61 -24.50
N LEU A 889 22.12 17.36 -25.24
CA LEU A 889 23.58 17.16 -25.28
C LEU A 889 24.28 17.96 -24.18
N VAL A 890 23.81 19.17 -23.91
CA VAL A 890 24.40 20.08 -22.91
C VAL A 890 24.34 19.50 -21.50
N ALA A 891 23.20 18.93 -21.10
CA ALA A 891 23.02 18.33 -19.78
C ALA A 891 23.85 17.04 -19.60
N PHE A 892 24.39 16.46 -20.67
CA PHE A 892 25.32 15.32 -20.64
C PHE A 892 26.78 15.73 -20.90
N ALA A 893 27.03 16.98 -21.30
CA ALA A 893 28.31 17.45 -21.81
C ALA A 893 29.46 17.24 -20.82
N ALA A 894 29.22 17.50 -19.53
CA ALA A 894 30.23 17.33 -18.50
C ALA A 894 30.65 15.86 -18.31
N VAL A 895 29.71 14.93 -18.51
CA VAL A 895 29.95 13.49 -18.46
C VAL A 895 30.84 13.08 -19.64
N ALA A 896 30.44 13.48 -20.84
CA ALA A 896 31.20 13.22 -22.06
C ALA A 896 32.62 13.82 -22.00
N ARG A 897 32.77 15.06 -21.51
CA ARG A 897 34.07 15.72 -21.34
C ARG A 897 35.04 14.90 -20.48
N ARG A 898 34.53 14.21 -19.48
CA ARG A 898 35.35 13.38 -18.57
C ARG A 898 35.77 12.05 -19.19
N CYS A 899 35.08 11.61 -20.25
CA CYS A 899 35.40 10.40 -21.00
C CYS A 899 36.43 10.63 -22.13
N ILE A 900 36.86 11.88 -22.37
CA ILE A 900 37.88 12.21 -23.38
C ILE A 900 39.17 11.44 -23.16
N SER A 901 39.60 11.28 -21.90
CA SER A 901 40.83 10.54 -21.57
C SER A 901 40.78 9.07 -21.97
N TRP A 902 39.57 8.52 -22.19
CA TRP A 902 39.34 7.12 -22.52
C TRP A 902 39.24 6.89 -24.03
N PHE A 903 38.50 7.74 -24.72
CA PHE A 903 38.13 7.52 -26.12
C PHE A 903 38.80 8.49 -27.10
N GLY A 904 39.56 9.45 -26.58
CA GLY A 904 40.08 10.59 -27.32
C GLY A 904 39.09 11.74 -27.38
N SER A 905 39.53 12.85 -27.96
CA SER A 905 38.77 14.09 -28.04
C SER A 905 37.80 14.14 -29.22
N ASP A 906 37.54 13.06 -29.94
CA ASP A 906 36.70 13.10 -31.15
C ASP A 906 35.26 12.73 -30.82
N TYR A 907 34.54 13.68 -30.22
CA TYR A 907 33.15 13.53 -29.78
C TYR A 907 32.18 13.98 -30.87
N CYS A 908 31.41 13.03 -31.40
CA CYS A 908 30.50 13.21 -32.52
C CYS A 908 29.05 13.12 -32.04
N ALA A 909 28.46 14.25 -31.66
CA ALA A 909 27.03 14.38 -31.34
C ALA A 909 26.48 13.30 -30.39
N GLY A 910 27.21 12.91 -29.33
CA GLY A 910 26.80 11.84 -28.41
C GLY A 910 27.65 10.57 -28.46
N ILE A 911 28.41 10.36 -29.53
CA ILE A 911 29.19 9.12 -29.77
C ILE A 911 30.66 9.50 -29.98
N PHE A 912 31.61 8.78 -29.37
CA PHE A 912 33.02 8.95 -29.68
C PHE A 912 33.37 8.23 -30.99
N ARG A 913 34.17 8.87 -31.85
CA ARG A 913 34.54 8.28 -33.15
C ARG A 913 35.23 6.93 -33.01
N SER A 914 36.02 6.75 -31.96
CA SER A 914 36.74 5.51 -31.64
C SER A 914 35.82 4.34 -31.27
N THR A 915 34.59 4.60 -30.84
CA THR A 915 33.62 3.58 -30.39
C THR A 915 32.48 3.38 -31.37
N MET A 916 32.46 4.12 -32.48
CA MET A 916 31.27 4.36 -33.29
C MET A 916 30.60 3.11 -33.87
N PRO A 917 31.29 2.08 -34.39
CA PRO A 917 30.58 0.87 -34.87
C PRO A 917 29.65 0.26 -33.81
N HIS A 918 30.11 0.18 -32.57
CA HIS A 918 29.29 -0.32 -31.46
C HIS A 918 28.34 0.78 -30.93
N GLY A 919 28.81 2.03 -30.88
CA GLY A 919 28.03 3.19 -30.46
C GLY A 919 26.83 3.53 -31.34
N LEU A 920 26.76 2.97 -32.55
CA LEU A 920 25.62 3.08 -33.45
C LEU A 920 24.52 2.07 -33.12
N LEU A 921 24.83 0.98 -32.41
CA LEU A 921 23.92 -0.14 -32.18
C LEU A 921 23.03 0.03 -30.95
N TRP A 922 22.73 1.27 -30.58
CA TRP A 922 21.70 1.55 -29.58
C TRP A 922 20.33 1.09 -30.06
N GLU A 923 19.45 0.71 -29.14
CA GLU A 923 18.06 0.35 -29.41
C GLU A 923 17.13 1.17 -28.52
N MET A 924 15.92 1.46 -29.01
CA MET A 924 14.88 2.05 -28.16
C MET A 924 14.42 1.04 -27.10
N SER A 925 14.22 1.54 -25.88
CA SER A 925 13.54 0.85 -24.79
C SER A 925 12.14 1.45 -24.62
N ALA A 926 11.15 0.60 -24.32
CA ALA A 926 9.71 0.91 -24.32
C ALA A 926 9.21 1.90 -23.25
N VAL A 927 10.08 2.73 -22.69
CA VAL A 927 9.81 3.64 -21.59
C VAL A 927 10.07 5.08 -22.04
N GLY A 928 9.03 5.92 -22.08
CA GLY A 928 9.12 7.35 -22.43
C GLY A 928 8.29 7.78 -23.65
N LYS A 929 8.44 9.04 -24.08
CA LYS A 929 7.82 9.56 -25.30
C LYS A 929 8.57 8.99 -26.49
N LEU A 930 7.92 8.10 -27.22
CA LEU A 930 8.54 7.37 -28.31
C LEU A 930 8.71 8.28 -29.53
N GLY A 931 9.80 8.08 -30.26
CA GLY A 931 10.08 8.78 -31.51
C GLY A 931 11.10 9.92 -31.43
N ARG A 932 11.37 10.49 -32.60
CA ARG A 932 12.39 11.50 -32.87
C ARG A 932 11.85 12.91 -32.59
N SER A 933 12.69 13.81 -32.09
CA SER A 933 12.28 15.21 -31.94
C SER A 933 11.90 15.81 -33.31
N LYS A 934 10.87 16.66 -33.30
CA LYS A 934 10.46 17.44 -34.49
C LYS A 934 11.42 18.59 -34.78
N VAL A 935 12.19 19.02 -33.79
CA VAL A 935 13.22 20.06 -33.91
C VAL A 935 14.57 19.36 -34.04
N TYR A 936 15.37 19.78 -35.02
CA TYR A 936 16.72 19.23 -35.19
C TYR A 936 17.59 19.61 -33.98
N ARG A 937 18.14 18.60 -33.31
CA ARG A 937 19.09 18.75 -32.20
C ARG A 937 20.32 17.85 -32.29
N ALA A 938 20.19 16.73 -33.01
CA ALA A 938 21.22 15.73 -33.22
C ALA A 938 20.91 14.91 -34.49
N PRO A 939 21.94 14.36 -35.17
CA PRO A 939 21.77 13.56 -36.39
C PRO A 939 21.07 12.22 -36.12
N SER A 940 20.53 11.58 -37.16
CA SER A 940 19.66 10.42 -36.96
C SER A 940 20.32 9.21 -36.30
N TRP A 941 21.62 9.07 -36.49
CA TRP A 941 22.46 8.02 -35.92
C TRP A 941 22.86 8.27 -34.45
N SER A 942 22.67 9.49 -33.94
CA SER A 942 22.92 9.82 -32.55
C SER A 942 21.77 9.36 -31.65
N TRP A 943 22.10 8.79 -30.49
CA TRP A 943 21.10 8.48 -29.46
C TRP A 943 20.37 9.72 -28.95
N ALA A 944 21.00 10.90 -29.04
CA ALA A 944 20.41 12.16 -28.58
C ALA A 944 19.25 12.62 -29.46
N SER A 945 19.05 12.00 -30.62
CA SER A 945 17.98 12.35 -31.55
C SER A 945 16.58 11.89 -31.12
N LEU A 946 16.46 11.01 -30.12
CA LEU A 946 15.20 10.45 -29.62
C LEU A 946 14.82 10.93 -28.20
N ASP A 947 13.52 10.97 -27.91
CA ASP A 947 12.94 11.32 -26.60
C ASP A 947 12.57 10.11 -25.73
N CYS A 948 13.25 8.98 -25.96
CA CYS A 948 13.06 7.74 -25.21
C CYS A 948 14.38 7.24 -24.61
N ARG A 949 14.26 6.26 -23.71
CA ARG A 949 15.41 5.53 -23.16
C ARG A 949 16.05 4.70 -24.28
N VAL A 950 17.38 4.75 -24.38
CA VAL A 950 18.15 3.93 -25.32
C VAL A 950 19.07 2.97 -24.58
N ARG A 951 19.21 1.73 -25.06
CA ARG A 951 20.09 0.69 -24.48
C ARG A 951 21.14 0.21 -25.47
N PHE A 952 22.23 -0.34 -24.93
CA PHE A 952 23.33 -0.93 -25.70
C PHE A 952 23.56 -2.36 -25.19
N ASP A 953 22.98 -3.35 -25.87
CA ASP A 953 22.98 -4.77 -25.42
C ASP A 953 24.25 -5.55 -25.86
N ILE A 954 25.30 -4.85 -26.33
CA ILE A 954 26.44 -5.44 -27.02
C ILE A 954 27.73 -5.16 -26.25
N LEU A 955 28.38 -6.24 -25.79
CA LEU A 955 29.71 -6.18 -25.19
C LEU A 955 30.78 -6.01 -26.29
N PRO A 956 31.77 -5.11 -26.11
CA PRO A 956 32.75 -4.76 -27.14
C PRO A 956 33.80 -5.85 -27.40
N ASP A 957 34.10 -6.69 -26.41
CA ASP A 957 35.34 -7.47 -26.39
C ASP A 957 35.33 -8.75 -27.25
N GLU A 958 34.23 -9.08 -27.94
CA GLU A 958 34.15 -10.32 -28.71
C GLU A 958 33.76 -10.14 -30.19
N GLY A 959 33.40 -8.94 -30.67
CA GLY A 959 32.82 -8.74 -32.02
C GLY A 959 33.78 -8.43 -33.17
N THR A 960 33.49 -8.96 -34.37
CA THR A 960 34.11 -8.54 -35.64
C THR A 960 33.35 -7.35 -36.21
N VAL A 961 34.02 -6.21 -36.34
CA VAL A 961 33.44 -4.99 -36.94
C VAL A 961 33.16 -5.24 -38.42
N LEU A 962 31.87 -5.35 -38.71
CA LEU A 962 31.36 -5.44 -40.04
C LEU A 962 31.14 -4.08 -40.66
N ALA A 963 31.31 -2.92 -39.98
CA ALA A 963 31.25 -1.57 -40.58
C ALA A 963 32.43 -0.59 -40.48
N ASP A 964 32.87 -0.07 -41.65
CA ASP A 964 33.96 0.91 -41.77
C ASP A 964 33.39 2.31 -41.79
N VAL A 965 33.73 3.09 -40.77
CA VAL A 965 33.50 4.52 -40.71
C VAL A 965 34.57 5.22 -41.57
N ILE A 966 34.17 5.81 -42.70
CA ILE A 966 35.08 6.61 -43.54
C ILE A 966 35.27 7.98 -42.91
N ASP A 967 34.17 8.70 -42.67
CA ASP A 967 34.20 10.09 -42.25
C ASP A 967 33.01 10.45 -41.37
N VAL A 968 33.22 11.41 -40.46
CA VAL A 968 32.17 12.02 -39.65
C VAL A 968 32.40 13.51 -39.56
N ALA A 969 31.40 14.28 -39.99
CA ALA A 969 31.40 15.73 -39.88
C ALA A 969 30.34 16.15 -38.87
N VAL A 970 30.70 17.05 -37.95
CA VAL A 970 29.78 17.68 -36.99
C VAL A 970 30.02 19.18 -37.00
N GLU A 971 28.98 19.95 -37.29
CA GLU A 971 28.97 21.40 -37.20
C GLU A 971 28.33 21.82 -35.88
N LEU A 972 29.07 22.52 -35.02
CA LEU A 972 28.60 22.98 -33.72
C LEU A 972 27.96 24.37 -33.81
N VAL A 973 27.02 24.67 -32.93
CA VAL A 973 26.47 26.03 -32.79
C VAL A 973 27.53 26.97 -32.21
N ASP A 974 28.23 26.54 -31.16
CA ASP A 974 29.44 27.19 -30.65
C ASP A 974 30.67 26.33 -30.99
N PRO A 975 31.58 26.80 -31.86
CA PRO A 975 32.81 26.10 -32.21
C PRO A 975 33.70 25.73 -31.03
N ASN A 976 33.56 26.40 -29.88
CA ASN A 976 34.36 26.14 -28.68
C ASN A 976 33.71 25.12 -27.73
N ASN A 977 32.42 24.83 -27.90
CA ASN A 977 31.68 23.89 -27.06
C ASN A 977 31.45 22.57 -27.78
N GLN A 978 32.50 21.75 -27.84
CA GLN A 978 32.50 20.44 -28.49
C GLN A 978 31.36 19.49 -28.04
N PHE A 979 30.89 19.65 -26.81
CA PHE A 979 29.88 18.79 -26.21
C PHE A 979 28.48 19.41 -26.22
N GLY A 980 28.34 20.60 -26.79
CA GLY A 980 27.13 21.41 -26.79
C GLY A 980 26.20 21.15 -27.98
N HIS A 981 25.48 22.20 -28.38
CA HIS A 981 24.49 22.11 -29.45
C HIS A 981 25.12 21.81 -30.82
N VAL A 982 24.48 20.90 -31.55
CA VAL A 982 24.87 20.51 -32.91
C VAL A 982 23.95 21.20 -33.91
N LYS A 983 24.55 21.87 -34.89
CA LYS A 983 23.85 22.54 -35.99
C LYS A 983 23.56 21.60 -37.16
N SER A 984 24.51 20.74 -37.50
CA SER A 984 24.38 19.71 -38.55
C SER A 984 25.42 18.60 -38.32
N ALA A 985 25.17 17.38 -38.80
CA ALA A 985 26.15 16.31 -38.77
C ALA A 985 25.88 15.23 -39.83
N SER A 986 26.92 14.53 -40.28
CA SER A 986 26.83 13.45 -41.26
C SER A 986 27.86 12.35 -40.97
N LEU A 987 27.48 11.10 -41.19
CA LEU A 987 28.30 9.90 -41.02
C LEU A 987 28.41 9.14 -42.34
N ILE A 988 29.62 8.95 -42.84
CA ILE A 988 29.90 8.18 -44.06
C ILE A 988 30.48 6.82 -43.68
N LEU A 989 29.84 5.74 -44.13
CA LEU A 989 30.27 4.37 -43.87
C LEU A 989 30.14 3.48 -45.11
N THR A 990 30.90 2.38 -45.17
CA THR A 990 30.95 1.48 -46.35
C THR A 990 30.81 0.04 -45.96
N ARG A 991 29.74 -0.68 -46.37
CA ARG A 991 29.48 -2.08 -45.94
C ARG A 991 28.32 -2.83 -46.62
N PRO A 992 28.13 -4.14 -46.30
CA PRO A 992 26.99 -4.92 -46.79
C PRO A 992 25.66 -4.26 -46.42
N LEU A 993 24.97 -3.78 -47.46
CA LEU A 993 23.65 -3.19 -47.41
C LEU A 993 22.69 -4.11 -48.19
N VAL A 994 21.51 -4.38 -47.64
CA VAL A 994 20.46 -5.14 -48.35
C VAL A 994 19.12 -4.41 -48.26
N ALA A 995 18.37 -4.38 -49.35
CA ALA A 995 17.03 -3.80 -49.38
C ALA A 995 16.05 -4.71 -48.61
N SER A 996 15.17 -4.13 -47.78
CA SER A 996 14.26 -4.90 -46.93
C SER A 996 13.28 -5.76 -47.75
N GLU A 997 12.96 -5.37 -48.98
CA GLU A 997 12.09 -6.10 -49.89
C GLU A 997 12.68 -7.45 -50.31
N ALA A 998 14.00 -7.62 -50.21
CA ALA A 998 14.67 -8.90 -50.47
C ALA A 998 14.43 -9.95 -49.35
N LEU A 999 13.89 -9.54 -48.19
CA LEU A 999 13.70 -10.40 -47.01
C LEU A 999 12.32 -11.09 -46.96
N VAL A 1000 11.37 -10.69 -47.81
CA VAL A 1000 9.95 -11.04 -47.67
C VAL A 1000 9.57 -12.24 -48.56
N LEU A 1001 9.05 -13.33 -47.96
CA LEU A 1001 8.44 -14.44 -48.70
C LEU A 1001 7.19 -13.96 -49.44
N LYS A 1002 7.17 -14.11 -50.77
CA LYS A 1002 6.01 -13.70 -51.61
C LYS A 1002 4.74 -14.53 -51.39
N ASP A 1003 4.81 -15.73 -50.79
CA ASP A 1003 3.72 -16.72 -50.84
C ASP A 1003 3.55 -17.60 -49.57
N ALA A 1004 3.75 -17.09 -48.35
CA ALA A 1004 3.47 -17.86 -47.12
C ALA A 1004 2.16 -17.41 -46.47
N SER A 1005 1.20 -18.34 -46.33
CA SER A 1005 -0.06 -18.14 -45.59
C SER A 1005 0.21 -17.83 -44.12
N ASP A 1006 -0.53 -16.87 -43.55
CA ASP A 1006 -0.32 -16.29 -42.21
C ASP A 1006 -0.42 -17.29 -41.02
N GLU A 1007 -0.70 -18.57 -41.26
CA GLU A 1007 -0.99 -19.56 -40.20
C GLU A 1007 0.23 -20.35 -39.67
N GLU A 1008 1.43 -20.25 -40.25
CA GLU A 1008 2.57 -21.14 -39.89
C GLU A 1008 3.66 -20.54 -38.96
N LEU A 1009 3.49 -19.35 -38.36
CA LEU A 1009 4.58 -18.65 -37.65
C LEU A 1009 4.31 -18.30 -36.17
N VAL A 1010 3.65 -19.18 -35.41
CA VAL A 1010 3.56 -19.05 -33.95
C VAL A 1010 4.31 -20.21 -33.30
N ALA A 1011 5.54 -19.97 -32.85
CA ALA A 1011 6.24 -20.92 -31.97
C ALA A 1011 7.26 -20.23 -31.05
N GLU A 1012 7.04 -20.46 -29.75
CA GLU A 1012 7.97 -20.43 -28.61
C GLU A 1012 8.48 -19.06 -28.12
N GLY A 1013 7.69 -18.44 -27.25
CA GLY A 1013 8.12 -17.36 -26.37
C GLY A 1013 9.05 -17.88 -25.26
N ARG A 1014 10.19 -17.20 -25.08
CA ARG A 1014 10.96 -17.24 -23.82
C ARG A 1014 10.60 -15.99 -23.00
N PRO A 1015 10.41 -16.09 -21.67
CA PRO A 1015 10.10 -14.91 -20.86
C PRO A 1015 11.32 -13.99 -20.78
N GLY A 1016 11.15 -12.69 -21.02
CA GLY A 1016 12.15 -11.66 -20.67
C GLY A 1016 12.55 -10.63 -21.73
N ARG A 1017 12.03 -10.68 -22.96
CA ARG A 1017 12.29 -9.62 -23.97
C ARG A 1017 11.03 -9.27 -24.76
N VAL A 1018 10.30 -8.27 -24.29
CA VAL A 1018 9.13 -7.71 -25.00
C VAL A 1018 9.63 -7.04 -26.29
N GLY A 1019 9.28 -7.58 -27.46
CA GLY A 1019 9.49 -6.93 -28.77
C GLY A 1019 10.13 -7.79 -29.88
N TYR A 1020 10.70 -8.95 -29.58
CA TYR A 1020 11.36 -9.78 -30.61
C TYR A 1020 10.37 -10.73 -31.27
N GLN A 1021 9.88 -10.38 -32.45
CA GLN A 1021 9.13 -11.31 -33.29
C GLN A 1021 9.98 -11.82 -34.43
N ASN A 1022 10.01 -13.14 -34.55
CA ASN A 1022 10.83 -13.88 -35.49
C ASN A 1022 10.30 -13.73 -36.92
N ILE A 1023 10.85 -12.79 -37.71
CA ILE A 1023 10.60 -12.81 -39.16
C ILE A 1023 11.46 -13.92 -39.76
N GLN A 1024 10.86 -15.04 -40.14
CA GLN A 1024 11.50 -16.00 -41.05
C GLN A 1024 11.51 -15.41 -42.45
N THR A 1025 12.71 -15.03 -42.90
CA THR A 1025 12.93 -14.47 -44.24
C THR A 1025 13.26 -15.57 -45.24
N ILE A 1026 13.28 -15.22 -46.55
CA ILE A 1026 13.68 -16.10 -47.68
C ILE A 1026 14.96 -16.92 -47.41
N LEU A 1027 15.83 -16.43 -46.54
CA LEU A 1027 17.10 -17.07 -46.20
C LEU A 1027 17.01 -18.15 -45.10
N ARG A 1028 15.79 -18.49 -44.62
CA ARG A 1028 15.57 -19.38 -43.46
C ARG A 1028 16.25 -18.89 -42.17
N HIS A 1029 16.61 -17.61 -42.13
CA HIS A 1029 17.14 -16.95 -40.94
C HIS A 1029 16.06 -16.12 -40.28
N THR A 1030 16.14 -16.11 -38.96
CA THR A 1030 15.28 -15.34 -38.09
C THR A 1030 15.93 -14.01 -37.78
N PHE A 1031 15.17 -12.93 -37.99
CA PHE A 1031 15.58 -11.57 -37.65
C PHE A 1031 14.73 -11.04 -36.51
N GLY A 1032 15.40 -10.37 -35.56
CA GLY A 1032 14.79 -9.45 -34.63
C GLY A 1032 14.94 -8.03 -35.15
N ILE A 1033 13.87 -7.26 -35.18
CA ILE A 1033 13.86 -5.88 -35.67
C ILE A 1033 13.30 -4.97 -34.59
N SER A 1034 13.92 -3.79 -34.43
CA SER A 1034 13.42 -2.68 -33.62
C SER A 1034 13.40 -1.42 -34.49
N ALA A 1035 12.26 -0.72 -34.54
CA ALA A 1035 12.12 0.52 -35.32
C ALA A 1035 12.06 1.75 -34.42
N ASP A 1036 12.66 2.86 -34.84
CA ASP A 1036 12.70 4.15 -34.14
C ASP A 1036 11.35 4.92 -34.29
N THR A 1037 10.21 4.29 -34.00
CA THR A 1037 8.83 4.83 -34.19
C THR A 1037 8.19 5.40 -32.92
N GLU A 1038 7.11 6.18 -33.09
CA GLU A 1038 6.29 6.74 -31.98
C GLU A 1038 5.38 5.69 -31.30
N ASP A 1039 5.14 4.54 -31.92
CA ASP A 1039 4.27 3.49 -31.40
C ASP A 1039 5.06 2.23 -31.02
N LEU A 1040 4.71 1.62 -29.86
CA LEU A 1040 5.16 0.27 -29.51
C LEU A 1040 4.35 -0.75 -30.29
N TRP A 1041 5.04 -1.67 -30.97
CA TRP A 1041 4.39 -2.73 -31.73
C TRP A 1041 3.68 -3.73 -30.81
N LYS A 1042 2.41 -4.01 -31.10
CA LYS A 1042 1.73 -5.22 -30.62
C LYS A 1042 2.25 -6.44 -31.36
N GLU A 1043 1.95 -7.63 -30.83
CA GLU A 1043 2.32 -8.87 -31.49
C GLU A 1043 1.78 -8.94 -32.94
N GLY A 1044 2.69 -9.04 -33.91
CA GLY A 1044 2.44 -9.22 -35.34
C GLY A 1044 2.78 -7.98 -36.19
N GLU A 1045 2.93 -6.82 -35.57
CA GLU A 1045 2.97 -5.52 -36.28
C GLU A 1045 4.35 -5.19 -36.90
N SER A 1046 5.43 -5.79 -36.40
CA SER A 1046 6.82 -5.55 -36.87
C SER A 1046 7.02 -5.85 -38.36
N LYS A 1047 6.51 -7.00 -38.81
CA LYS A 1047 6.56 -7.44 -40.21
C LYS A 1047 5.71 -6.52 -41.08
N ALA A 1048 4.50 -6.19 -40.64
CA ALA A 1048 3.59 -5.31 -41.38
C ALA A 1048 4.18 -3.89 -41.53
N TRP A 1049 4.84 -3.39 -40.47
CA TRP A 1049 5.52 -2.10 -40.51
C TRP A 1049 6.67 -2.12 -41.52
N LEU A 1050 7.60 -3.09 -41.44
CA LEU A 1050 8.73 -3.16 -42.37
C LEU A 1050 8.28 -3.22 -43.83
N LEU A 1051 7.20 -3.95 -44.10
CA LEU A 1051 6.57 -4.07 -45.43
C LEU A 1051 5.89 -2.78 -45.91
N SER A 1052 5.41 -1.96 -45.00
CA SER A 1052 4.80 -0.67 -45.33
C SER A 1052 5.83 0.41 -45.67
N GLN A 1053 7.07 0.26 -45.20
CA GLN A 1053 8.13 1.23 -45.46
C GLN A 1053 8.67 1.10 -46.89
N LYS A 1054 8.93 2.25 -47.52
CA LYS A 1054 9.59 2.31 -48.83
C LYS A 1054 11.07 2.66 -48.64
N ASN A 1055 11.91 2.12 -49.52
CA ASN A 1055 13.36 2.41 -49.57
C ASN A 1055 14.08 2.11 -48.25
N MET A 1056 13.73 1.00 -47.61
CA MET A 1056 14.32 0.59 -46.34
C MET A 1056 15.44 -0.43 -46.57
N TYR A 1057 16.54 -0.29 -45.85
CA TYR A 1057 17.72 -1.14 -46.01
C TYR A 1057 18.25 -1.61 -44.65
N LEU A 1058 18.82 -2.81 -44.62
CA LEU A 1058 19.53 -3.38 -43.48
C LEU A 1058 21.03 -3.24 -43.73
N LEU A 1059 21.69 -2.48 -42.87
CA LEU A 1059 23.14 -2.29 -42.87
C LEU A 1059 23.76 -3.16 -41.77
N ALA A 1060 24.66 -4.08 -42.11
CA ALA A 1060 25.37 -4.89 -41.12
C ALA A 1060 26.54 -4.11 -40.49
N VAL A 1061 26.70 -4.19 -39.16
CA VAL A 1061 27.66 -3.38 -38.40
C VAL A 1061 28.61 -4.21 -37.53
N LEU A 1062 28.12 -5.25 -36.86
CA LEU A 1062 28.93 -6.07 -35.96
C LEU A 1062 28.52 -7.55 -35.99
N GLU A 1063 29.50 -8.46 -35.98
CA GLU A 1063 29.28 -9.90 -35.85
C GLU A 1063 29.91 -10.42 -34.55
N MET A 1064 29.09 -10.99 -33.67
CA MET A 1064 29.55 -11.56 -32.40
C MET A 1064 29.70 -13.08 -32.52
N PRO A 1065 30.84 -13.68 -32.14
CA PRO A 1065 31.16 -15.09 -32.35
C PRO A 1065 30.34 -16.03 -31.44
N ASN A 1066 29.89 -15.59 -30.25
CA ASN A 1066 29.06 -16.39 -29.34
C ASN A 1066 28.18 -15.50 -28.42
N LYS A 1067 26.88 -15.82 -28.26
CA LYS A 1067 26.12 -15.41 -27.07
C LYS A 1067 26.40 -16.41 -25.93
N PRO A 1068 26.48 -15.98 -24.65
CA PRO A 1068 26.70 -16.86 -23.49
C PRO A 1068 25.73 -18.05 -23.42
N ILE A 1069 24.53 -17.88 -23.96
CA ILE A 1069 23.42 -18.83 -23.88
C ILE A 1069 23.32 -19.75 -25.12
N SER A 1070 23.86 -19.37 -26.30
CA SER A 1070 23.56 -20.07 -27.57
C SER A 1070 24.76 -20.68 -28.32
N LYS A 1071 26.01 -20.43 -27.91
CA LYS A 1071 27.24 -20.96 -28.57
C LYS A 1071 27.29 -20.79 -30.11
N LYS A 1072 26.57 -19.81 -30.66
CA LYS A 1072 26.43 -19.59 -32.10
C LYS A 1072 26.54 -18.08 -32.43
N PRO A 1073 27.11 -17.71 -33.60
CA PRO A 1073 27.36 -16.32 -33.95
C PRO A 1073 26.08 -15.54 -34.27
N HIS A 1074 26.06 -14.23 -33.98
CA HIS A 1074 24.94 -13.32 -34.23
C HIS A 1074 25.44 -12.04 -34.90
N THR A 1075 24.69 -11.51 -35.86
CA THR A 1075 25.00 -10.24 -36.53
C THR A 1075 24.01 -9.15 -36.14
N TYR A 1076 24.55 -7.96 -35.88
CA TYR A 1076 23.86 -6.74 -35.49
C TYR A 1076 24.02 -5.65 -36.54
N GLY A 1077 22.99 -4.84 -36.74
CA GLY A 1077 23.01 -3.80 -37.75
C GLY A 1077 21.95 -2.71 -37.56
N LEU A 1078 21.97 -1.74 -38.48
CA LEU A 1078 21.04 -0.61 -38.53
C LEU A 1078 19.97 -0.85 -39.60
N LEU A 1079 18.76 -0.39 -39.32
CA LEU A 1079 17.77 -0.10 -40.33
C LEU A 1079 17.94 1.34 -40.79
N VAL A 1080 18.07 1.55 -42.09
CA VAL A 1080 18.27 2.87 -42.70
C VAL A 1080 17.29 3.08 -43.84
N GLN A 1081 16.66 4.24 -43.87
CA GLN A 1081 15.77 4.67 -44.93
C GLN A 1081 16.49 5.63 -45.87
N LYS A 1082 16.42 5.38 -47.18
CA LYS A 1082 17.01 6.27 -48.18
C LYS A 1082 16.09 7.47 -48.45
N ASN A 1083 16.64 8.66 -48.33
CA ASN A 1083 15.99 9.95 -48.58
C ASN A 1083 16.05 10.31 -50.08
N ASP A 1084 15.26 11.31 -50.49
CA ASP A 1084 15.19 11.79 -51.89
C ASP A 1084 16.51 12.41 -52.39
N ASP A 1085 17.37 12.87 -51.48
CA ASP A 1085 18.67 13.47 -51.77
C ASP A 1085 19.83 12.46 -51.78
N GLU A 1086 19.50 11.16 -51.85
CA GLU A 1086 20.43 10.03 -51.80
C GLU A 1086 21.15 9.83 -50.45
N THR A 1087 20.86 10.64 -49.44
CA THR A 1087 21.31 10.40 -48.06
C THR A 1087 20.41 9.36 -47.38
N PHE A 1088 20.80 8.93 -46.19
CA PHE A 1088 20.08 7.94 -45.40
C PHE A 1088 19.73 8.50 -44.03
N THR A 1089 18.57 8.10 -43.52
CA THR A 1089 18.13 8.37 -42.15
C THR A 1089 18.06 7.06 -41.39
N ARG A 1090 18.60 7.00 -40.18
CA ARG A 1090 18.42 5.84 -39.31
C ARG A 1090 16.94 5.69 -38.92
N ALA A 1091 16.42 4.48 -39.10
CA ALA A 1091 15.05 4.09 -38.82
C ALA A 1091 14.92 2.98 -37.76
N GLY A 1092 16.03 2.42 -37.26
CA GLY A 1092 16.00 1.36 -36.25
C GLY A 1092 17.27 0.51 -36.18
N SER A 1093 17.17 -0.63 -35.52
CA SER A 1093 18.21 -1.67 -35.42
C SER A 1093 17.65 -3.04 -35.81
N TRP A 1094 18.55 -3.98 -36.10
CA TRP A 1094 18.20 -5.38 -36.29
C TRP A 1094 19.29 -6.32 -35.75
N GLU A 1095 18.87 -7.50 -35.31
CA GLU A 1095 19.75 -8.63 -35.00
C GLU A 1095 19.32 -9.88 -35.77
N SER A 1096 20.24 -10.80 -35.98
CA SER A 1096 19.97 -12.07 -36.69
C SER A 1096 20.45 -13.27 -35.90
N GLY A 1097 19.72 -14.38 -36.04
CA GLY A 1097 20.08 -15.66 -35.43
C GLY A 1097 21.30 -16.33 -36.08
N PRO A 1098 21.70 -17.50 -35.54
CA PRO A 1098 22.85 -18.25 -36.01
C PRO A 1098 22.90 -18.50 -37.51
N GLY A 1099 24.04 -18.18 -38.13
CA GLY A 1099 24.29 -18.51 -39.53
C GLY A 1099 24.01 -17.38 -40.52
N PHE A 1100 23.51 -16.22 -40.07
CA PHE A 1100 23.60 -14.99 -40.86
C PHE A 1100 25.07 -14.54 -40.86
N VAL A 1101 25.87 -15.17 -41.72
CA VAL A 1101 27.31 -14.88 -41.88
C VAL A 1101 27.50 -14.06 -43.16
N SER A 1102 28.56 -13.24 -43.18
CA SER A 1102 29.17 -12.66 -44.38
C SER A 1102 29.33 -13.65 -45.56
N LYS A 1103 29.46 -14.96 -45.30
CA LYS A 1103 29.48 -16.01 -46.34
C LYS A 1103 28.16 -16.16 -47.12
N HIS A 1104 27.02 -15.77 -46.55
CA HIS A 1104 25.75 -15.74 -47.27
C HIS A 1104 25.52 -14.43 -48.03
N ALA A 1105 26.06 -13.30 -47.57
CA ALA A 1105 26.08 -12.05 -48.33
C ALA A 1105 26.77 -12.24 -49.69
N ASP A 1106 27.87 -13.01 -49.72
CA ASP A 1106 28.57 -13.39 -50.95
C ASP A 1106 27.85 -14.48 -51.76
N ALA A 1107 27.08 -15.37 -51.12
CA ALA A 1107 26.47 -16.53 -51.78
C ALA A 1107 25.06 -16.29 -52.36
N THR A 1108 24.33 -15.28 -51.88
CA THR A 1108 22.95 -14.98 -52.34
C THR A 1108 22.86 -13.78 -53.30
N CYS A 1109 23.96 -13.07 -53.55
CA CYS A 1109 24.05 -11.90 -54.45
C CYS A 1109 23.10 -10.74 -54.11
N GLN A 1110 22.64 -10.61 -52.86
CA GLN A 1110 21.66 -9.57 -52.47
C GLN A 1110 22.24 -8.43 -51.63
N PHE A 1111 23.46 -8.57 -51.10
CA PHE A 1111 24.13 -7.49 -50.39
C PHE A 1111 25.03 -6.71 -51.34
N THR A 1112 24.87 -5.39 -51.38
CA THR A 1112 25.76 -4.47 -52.11
C THR A 1112 26.79 -3.90 -51.15
N LEU A 1113 28.04 -3.77 -51.60
CA LEU A 1113 29.07 -2.99 -50.92
C LEU A 1113 28.89 -1.54 -51.37
N GLU A 1114 28.08 -0.78 -50.64
CA GLU A 1114 27.82 0.63 -50.93
C GLU A 1114 28.40 1.53 -49.85
N THR A 1115 28.90 2.69 -50.28
CA THR A 1115 29.20 3.81 -49.39
C THR A 1115 27.92 4.63 -49.22
N ILE A 1116 27.46 4.78 -47.99
CA ILE A 1116 26.26 5.55 -47.68
C ILE A 1116 26.60 6.71 -46.72
N THR A 1117 25.83 7.79 -46.84
CA THR A 1117 25.89 8.95 -45.94
C THR A 1117 24.63 8.98 -45.10
N ILE A 1118 24.76 8.81 -43.79
CA ILE A 1118 23.67 8.93 -42.82
C ILE A 1118 23.69 10.33 -42.20
N VAL A 1119 22.54 11.02 -42.22
CA VAL A 1119 22.35 12.38 -41.69
C VAL A 1119 21.47 12.41 -40.45
#